data_AF-A0A9D1V6M9-F1
#
_entry.id   AF-A0A9D1V6M9-F1
#
_cell.length_a   1.000
_cell.length_b   1.000
_cell.length_c   1.000
_cell.angle_alpha   90.00
_cell.angle_beta   90.00
_cell.angle_gamma   90.00
#
_symmetry.space_group_name_H-M   'P 1'
#
loop_
_entity.id
_entity.type
_entity.pdbx_description
1 polymer ?
#
loop_
_entity_poly.entity_id
_entity_poly.type
_entity_poly.pdbx_seq_one_letter_code
_entity_poly.pdbx_strand_id
1 'polypeptide(L)'
;MRLRFRYGYKTALVYFAVFAGMVLLNFTMRSFEPFSLPLFAAALTCGFHPLALAGMYILAGGLSLLAGFNAFIVFLMQGIFLGAVFFVYERTGRSMRAEFGLWCALALLPFLWRFGGYVYADYVQSALVSAAIFLLCLLFLGAGRSLLLHAGRRRLSPEELIFLAASVAAVGVGLYNCLGENVYQSVALFLILLSCALLRSASAVFCALVLGIAPSVCRSVSSMSPDLYPVAAFSLCAAAALLLLRAGKLPCALGAFFADVLLRTLSCLADTGMEGLTRMQFYLTLLVPLVPCLLFVFLPETLLRRGARTIRLYGERRLTRTSIDRNRAEVGERLFEMSAAFREIENAFYSFAAEQTFAGAPALLAEQVRAEACANCEKLSSCDQKTDGGLLRLTEVGCEKGKVSLIDLPGALSAECPNPAGLLFSLNRVLAEYRREALEAENAAAARELFAKQARAVADLLKDLAVRQSVPTGANVQAEQEIQAALGSAGIPCDEVFVLGEMPEIYLTVCGNYAQRRICAALSRAMGKEYTLSARRNVCADKYVYVLRPTPVYDAAFGVASATKEGESACGDTTSVLRIDERNFLCALADGMGSGGEARSLSDAALNLVESLFRAGMAGETVLLTVNRLLSFRKGEGFACLDVATVNLDTGRADIVKAGSPLAFLITRSKVETLESDSLPLGILEGVHPTTLTRTLSDGDVLVFLSDGISSAFGSGTDVAQFLSQKIAANPQALADSLLAEALARSGRAQDDMTVLAVRLFSRTPTTVEGS
;
A
#
# COMPACT_ATOMS: atom_id res chain seq x y z
N MET A 1 22.42 -12.64 28.30
CA MET A 1 21.08 -12.07 28.61
C MET A 1 20.49 -12.90 29.75
N ARG A 2 20.40 -12.37 30.98
CA ARG A 2 19.90 -13.09 32.16
C ARG A 2 18.38 -12.94 32.22
N LEU A 3 17.63 -13.98 31.88
CA LEU A 3 16.19 -14.03 32.13
C LEU A 3 15.96 -14.48 33.57
N ARG A 4 15.61 -13.54 34.46
CA ARG A 4 14.99 -13.88 35.74
C ARG A 4 13.59 -14.40 35.46
N PHE A 5 13.43 -15.71 35.41
CA PHE A 5 12.12 -16.33 35.34
C PHE A 5 11.39 -16.10 36.68
N ARG A 6 10.41 -15.19 36.69
CA ARG A 6 9.40 -15.13 37.75
C ARG A 6 8.57 -16.42 37.68
N TYR A 7 8.46 -17.14 38.79
CA TYR A 7 7.73 -18.41 38.89
C TYR A 7 6.27 -18.24 38.42
N GLY A 8 6.00 -18.62 37.16
CA GLY A 8 4.66 -18.72 36.59
C GLY A 8 4.33 -20.16 36.16
N TYR A 9 3.04 -20.47 35.96
CA TYR A 9 2.57 -21.79 35.53
C TYR A 9 3.28 -22.33 34.26
N LYS A 10 3.57 -21.45 33.30
CA LYS A 10 4.30 -21.81 32.07
C LYS A 10 5.72 -22.32 32.34
N THR A 11 6.42 -21.73 33.31
CA THR A 11 7.76 -22.18 33.70
C THR A 11 7.73 -23.56 34.33
N ALA A 12 6.79 -23.81 35.25
CA ALA A 12 6.63 -25.12 35.88
C ALA A 12 6.38 -26.22 34.83
N LEU A 13 5.58 -25.94 33.79
CA LEU A 13 5.32 -26.86 32.69
C LEU A 13 6.59 -27.17 31.89
N VAL A 14 7.44 -26.17 31.62
CA VAL A 14 8.72 -26.39 30.93
C VAL A 14 9.69 -27.23 31.77
N TYR A 15 9.80 -26.95 33.08
CA TYR A 15 10.61 -27.77 33.99
C TYR A 15 10.11 -29.22 34.05
N PHE A 16 8.79 -29.42 34.09
CA PHE A 16 8.18 -30.74 34.05
C PHE A 16 8.44 -31.47 32.73
N ALA A 17 8.33 -30.80 31.59
CA ALA A 17 8.62 -31.38 30.28
C ALA A 17 10.09 -31.80 30.15
N VAL A 18 11.02 -30.99 30.66
CA VAL A 18 12.45 -31.32 30.69
C VAL A 18 12.70 -32.53 31.59
N PHE A 19 12.08 -32.59 32.78
CA PHE A 19 12.17 -33.74 33.68
C PHE A 19 11.60 -35.02 33.04
N ALA A 20 10.42 -34.96 32.43
CA ALA A 20 9.83 -36.08 31.72
C ALA A 20 10.74 -36.57 30.57
N GLY A 21 11.35 -35.63 29.82
CA GLY A 21 12.35 -35.96 28.80
C GLY A 21 13.57 -36.68 29.35
N MET A 22 14.07 -36.27 30.53
CA MET A 22 15.18 -36.95 31.21
C MET A 22 14.80 -38.37 31.62
N VAL A 23 13.60 -38.57 32.18
CA VAL A 23 13.11 -39.90 32.55
C VAL A 23 13.03 -40.81 31.33
N LEU A 24 12.45 -40.33 30.22
CA LEU A 24 12.33 -41.11 28.98
C LEU A 24 13.70 -41.49 28.41
N LEU A 25 14.65 -40.57 28.39
CA LEU A 25 16.00 -40.85 27.88
C LEU A 25 16.73 -41.94 28.67
N ASN A 26 16.45 -42.11 29.97
CA ASN A 26 17.05 -43.18 30.77
C ASN A 26 16.55 -44.59 30.38
N PHE A 27 15.45 -44.72 29.62
CA PHE A 27 14.95 -46.00 29.10
C PHE A 27 15.55 -46.40 27.74
N THR A 28 16.50 -45.62 27.21
CA THR A 28 17.14 -45.93 25.91
C THR A 28 17.86 -47.27 25.91
N MET A 29 18.38 -47.74 27.04
CA MET A 29 19.05 -49.02 27.19
C MET A 29 18.63 -49.72 28.50
N ARG A 30 18.84 -51.04 28.59
CA ARG A 30 18.28 -51.90 29.65
C ARG A 30 18.92 -51.70 31.02
N SER A 31 20.13 -51.14 31.08
CA SER A 31 20.89 -50.96 32.33
C SER A 31 20.77 -49.55 32.91
N PHE A 32 19.82 -48.75 32.41
CA PHE A 32 19.58 -47.36 32.82
C PHE A 32 20.84 -46.49 32.76
N GLU A 33 21.52 -46.55 31.62
CA GLU A 33 22.65 -45.72 31.28
C GLU A 33 22.25 -44.23 31.27
N PRO A 34 23.16 -43.29 31.63
CA PRO A 34 22.85 -41.88 31.82
C PRO A 34 22.67 -41.09 30.51
N PHE A 35 21.79 -41.55 29.62
CA PHE A 35 21.41 -40.86 28.38
C PHE A 35 20.57 -39.59 28.62
N SER A 36 20.15 -39.32 29.85
CA SER A 36 19.55 -38.03 30.24
C SER A 36 20.57 -36.92 30.50
N LEU A 37 21.87 -37.24 30.65
CA LEU A 37 22.96 -36.27 30.85
C LEU A 37 23.02 -35.19 29.74
N PRO A 38 22.89 -35.52 28.44
CA PRO A 38 22.80 -34.56 27.35
C PRO A 38 21.71 -33.50 27.51
N LEU A 39 20.50 -33.91 27.88
CA LEU A 39 19.37 -33.00 28.08
C LEU A 39 19.58 -32.14 29.34
N PHE A 40 20.17 -32.72 30.39
CA PHE A 40 20.56 -31.99 31.61
C PHE A 40 21.60 -30.90 31.32
N ALA A 41 22.66 -31.26 30.62
CA ALA A 41 23.74 -30.35 30.28
C ALA A 41 23.23 -29.23 29.34
N ALA A 42 22.37 -29.56 28.37
CA ALA A 42 21.73 -28.57 27.50
C ALA A 42 20.82 -27.60 28.27
N ALA A 43 19.99 -28.10 29.18
CA ALA A 43 19.10 -27.26 30.00
C ALA A 43 19.89 -26.32 30.94
N LEU A 44 21.02 -26.77 31.52
CA LEU A 44 21.91 -25.88 32.29
C LEU A 44 22.45 -24.72 31.45
N THR A 45 22.86 -24.96 30.19
CA THR A 45 23.34 -23.88 29.31
C THR A 45 22.24 -22.89 28.88
N CYS A 46 20.98 -23.30 28.95
CA CYS A 46 19.83 -22.46 28.65
C CYS A 46 19.45 -21.52 29.81
N GLY A 47 20.17 -21.58 30.94
CA GLY A 47 19.97 -20.67 32.09
C GLY A 47 18.90 -21.13 33.08
N PHE A 48 18.61 -22.44 33.13
CA PHE A 48 17.78 -23.03 34.17
C PHE A 48 18.51 -23.04 35.52
N HIS A 49 17.77 -22.99 36.63
CA HIS A 49 18.37 -22.93 37.97
C HIS A 49 19.18 -24.22 38.26
N PRO A 50 20.51 -24.15 38.47
CA PRO A 50 21.37 -25.33 38.51
C PRO A 50 21.01 -26.35 39.60
N LEU A 51 20.67 -25.87 40.80
CA LEU A 51 20.33 -26.75 41.92
C LEU A 51 18.99 -27.47 41.74
N ALA A 52 18.00 -26.79 41.14
CA ALA A 52 16.69 -27.39 40.91
C ALA A 52 16.80 -28.48 39.85
N LEU A 53 17.51 -28.18 38.76
CA LEU A 53 17.71 -29.10 37.65
C LEU A 53 18.60 -30.30 38.05
N ALA A 54 19.64 -30.09 38.87
CA ALA A 54 20.45 -31.18 39.42
C ALA A 54 19.59 -32.12 40.29
N GLY A 55 18.69 -31.57 41.12
CA GLY A 55 17.73 -32.36 41.88
C GLY A 55 16.80 -33.18 40.98
N MET A 56 16.25 -32.58 39.91
CA MET A 56 15.42 -33.29 38.94
C MET A 56 16.18 -34.38 38.17
N TYR A 57 17.44 -34.16 37.81
CA TYR A 57 18.29 -35.16 37.16
C TYR A 57 18.53 -36.37 38.07
N ILE A 58 18.85 -36.13 39.34
CA ILE A 58 19.05 -37.20 40.33
C ILE A 58 17.74 -37.96 40.57
N LEU A 59 16.61 -37.26 40.65
CA LEU A 59 15.28 -37.88 40.77
C LEU A 59 14.94 -38.74 39.55
N ALA A 60 15.23 -38.27 38.33
CA ALA A 60 15.02 -39.04 37.11
C ALA A 60 15.94 -40.28 37.06
N GLY A 61 17.15 -40.16 37.60
CA GLY A 61 18.08 -41.27 37.81
C GLY A 61 17.65 -42.25 38.90
N GLY A 62 16.71 -41.90 39.78
CA GLY A 62 16.20 -42.77 40.86
C GLY A 62 15.62 -44.10 40.35
N LEU A 63 15.09 -44.12 39.12
CA LEU A 63 14.63 -45.34 38.45
C LEU A 63 15.75 -46.37 38.23
N SER A 64 17.00 -45.93 38.12
CA SER A 64 18.16 -46.81 37.97
C SER A 64 18.44 -47.68 39.21
N LEU A 65 17.84 -47.35 40.37
CA LEU A 65 17.88 -48.21 41.56
C LEU A 65 17.28 -49.60 41.29
N LEU A 66 16.37 -49.72 40.32
CA LEU A 66 15.81 -51.00 39.87
C LEU A 66 16.85 -51.90 39.18
N ALA A 67 17.87 -51.32 38.54
CA ALA A 67 18.96 -52.05 37.91
C ALA A 67 20.20 -52.21 38.80
N GLY A 68 20.26 -51.47 39.93
CA GLY A 68 21.27 -51.64 40.97
C GLY A 68 21.80 -50.32 41.53
N PHE A 69 22.29 -50.36 42.76
CA PHE A 69 22.82 -49.18 43.46
C PHE A 69 23.98 -48.50 42.73
N ASN A 70 24.74 -49.27 41.94
CA ASN A 70 25.90 -48.80 41.20
C ASN A 70 25.54 -47.84 40.06
N ALA A 71 24.40 -48.04 39.41
CA ALA A 71 23.91 -47.14 38.37
C ALA A 71 23.49 -45.79 38.98
N PHE A 72 22.78 -45.83 40.12
CA PHE A 72 22.31 -44.63 40.81
C PHE A 72 23.45 -43.71 41.30
N ILE A 73 24.56 -44.28 41.79
CA ILE A 73 25.73 -43.50 42.22
C ILE A 73 26.27 -42.64 41.06
N VAL A 74 26.24 -43.15 39.83
CA VAL A 74 26.73 -42.40 38.66
C VAL A 74 25.86 -41.16 38.40
N PHE A 75 24.53 -41.28 38.48
CA PHE A 75 23.62 -40.13 38.39
C PHE A 75 23.84 -39.11 39.52
N LEU A 76 24.08 -39.59 40.74
CA LEU A 76 24.36 -38.72 41.89
C LEU A 76 25.66 -37.93 41.69
N MET A 77 26.75 -38.60 41.32
CA MET A 77 28.04 -37.97 41.06
C MET A 77 27.97 -36.96 39.90
N GLN A 78 27.31 -37.32 38.80
CA GLN A 78 27.13 -36.45 37.64
C GLN A 78 26.29 -35.21 37.95
N GLY A 79 25.16 -35.40 38.64
CA GLY A 79 24.24 -34.32 39.00
C GLY A 79 24.88 -33.31 39.95
N ILE A 80 25.60 -33.79 40.97
CA ILE A 80 26.32 -32.94 41.94
C ILE A 80 27.47 -32.20 41.24
N PHE A 81 28.28 -32.91 40.44
CA PHE A 81 29.45 -32.32 39.78
C PHE A 81 29.03 -31.22 38.79
N LEU A 82 28.16 -31.53 37.84
CA LEU A 82 27.77 -30.56 36.81
C LEU A 82 26.91 -29.43 37.40
N GLY A 83 26.07 -29.74 38.39
CA GLY A 83 25.30 -28.74 39.14
C GLY A 83 26.19 -27.76 39.91
N ALA A 84 27.23 -28.24 40.59
CA ALA A 84 28.18 -27.42 41.33
C ALA A 84 29.03 -26.54 40.40
N VAL A 85 29.53 -27.10 39.28
CA VAL A 85 30.26 -26.33 38.26
C VAL A 85 29.40 -25.18 37.76
N PHE A 86 28.17 -25.45 37.30
CA PHE A 86 27.29 -24.40 36.81
C PHE A 86 26.88 -23.38 37.86
N PHE A 87 26.72 -23.78 39.12
CA PHE A 87 26.46 -22.86 40.24
C PHE A 87 27.62 -21.88 40.47
N VAL A 88 28.87 -22.35 40.36
CA VAL A 88 30.06 -21.50 40.46
C VAL A 88 30.15 -20.54 39.28
N TYR A 89 29.88 -20.99 38.05
CA TYR A 89 29.85 -20.11 36.87
C TYR A 89 28.72 -19.06 36.94
N GLU A 90 27.57 -19.43 37.50
CA GLU A 90 26.45 -18.49 37.71
C GLU A 90 26.82 -17.37 38.70
N ARG A 91 27.50 -17.74 39.81
CA ARG A 91 28.01 -16.80 40.83
C ARG A 91 29.15 -15.91 40.30
N THR A 92 30.06 -16.46 39.50
CA THR A 92 31.26 -15.75 39.00
C THR A 92 31.00 -14.93 37.74
N GLY A 93 29.87 -15.14 37.05
CA GLY A 93 29.46 -14.33 35.90
C GLY A 93 30.29 -14.56 34.63
N ARG A 94 31.16 -15.57 34.59
CA ARG A 94 31.97 -15.92 33.40
C ARG A 94 31.17 -16.72 32.38
N SER A 95 31.38 -16.48 31.09
CA SER A 95 30.74 -17.24 30.02
C SER A 95 31.55 -18.49 29.65
N MET A 96 30.97 -19.68 29.78
CA MET A 96 31.58 -20.93 29.29
C MET A 96 31.57 -20.98 27.76
N ARG A 97 32.74 -21.23 27.14
CA ARG A 97 32.88 -21.47 25.69
C ARG A 97 33.29 -22.93 25.43
N ALA A 98 34.58 -23.21 25.22
CA ALA A 98 35.09 -24.56 24.96
C ALA A 98 35.18 -25.44 26.23
N GLU A 99 35.28 -24.81 27.40
CA GLU A 99 35.40 -25.48 28.70
C GLU A 99 34.22 -26.42 29.02
N PHE A 100 33.05 -26.18 28.44
CA PHE A 100 31.87 -27.01 28.66
C PHE A 100 32.05 -28.45 28.14
N GLY A 101 32.69 -28.62 26.97
CA GLY A 101 32.97 -29.95 26.43
C GLY A 101 33.89 -30.74 27.36
N LEU A 102 34.87 -30.07 27.95
CA LEU A 102 35.76 -30.64 28.95
C LEU A 102 34.99 -31.06 30.22
N TRP A 103 34.10 -30.21 30.74
CA TRP A 103 33.28 -30.54 31.91
C TRP A 103 32.32 -31.70 31.65
N CYS A 104 31.74 -31.80 30.45
CA CYS A 104 30.92 -32.95 30.05
C CYS A 104 31.73 -34.25 29.95
N ALA A 105 32.94 -34.19 29.41
CA ALA A 105 33.84 -35.34 29.36
C ALA A 105 34.26 -35.79 30.77
N LEU A 106 34.56 -34.85 31.67
CA LEU A 106 34.88 -35.14 33.07
C LEU A 106 33.68 -35.76 33.82
N ALA A 107 32.46 -35.32 33.54
CA ALA A 107 31.24 -35.92 34.07
C ALA A 107 31.01 -37.38 33.63
N LEU A 108 31.65 -37.85 32.56
CA LEU A 108 31.54 -39.24 32.09
C LEU A 108 32.57 -40.19 32.73
N LEU A 109 33.60 -39.68 33.43
CA LEU A 109 34.59 -40.53 34.11
C LEU A 109 33.98 -41.47 35.18
N PRO A 110 33.02 -41.03 36.02
CA PRO A 110 32.33 -41.93 36.95
C PRO A 110 31.56 -43.06 36.26
N PHE A 111 31.02 -42.79 35.06
CA PHE A 111 30.32 -43.80 34.26
C PHE A 111 31.32 -44.85 33.74
N LEU A 112 32.42 -44.41 33.12
CA LEU A 112 33.47 -45.31 32.62
C LEU A 112 34.00 -46.26 33.68
N TRP A 113 34.29 -45.74 34.88
CA TRP A 113 34.84 -46.53 35.96
C TRP A 113 33.82 -47.50 36.55
N ARG A 114 32.61 -47.03 36.85
CA ARG A 114 31.61 -47.84 37.58
C ARG A 114 30.87 -48.83 36.66
N PHE A 115 30.47 -48.42 35.46
CA PHE A 115 29.82 -49.33 34.52
C PHE A 115 30.81 -50.34 33.91
N GLY A 116 32.02 -49.90 33.57
CA GLY A 116 33.07 -50.81 33.06
C GLY A 116 33.48 -51.85 34.09
N GLY A 117 33.66 -51.45 35.35
CA GLY A 117 34.11 -52.38 36.40
C GLY A 117 33.02 -53.28 36.98
N TYR A 118 31.75 -52.87 36.99
CA TYR A 118 30.73 -53.54 37.80
C TYR A 118 29.40 -53.84 37.10
N VAL A 119 29.11 -53.25 35.94
CA VAL A 119 27.84 -53.47 35.22
C VAL A 119 28.06 -54.28 33.96
N TYR A 120 29.00 -53.87 33.10
CA TYR A 120 29.33 -54.59 31.87
C TYR A 120 30.47 -55.59 32.04
N ALA A 121 31.35 -55.39 33.04
CA ALA A 121 32.63 -56.11 33.17
C ALA A 121 33.54 -56.00 31.92
N ASP A 122 33.25 -55.03 31.04
CA ASP A 122 34.03 -54.69 29.85
C ASP A 122 34.17 -53.16 29.74
N TYR A 123 35.42 -52.70 29.74
CA TYR A 123 35.75 -51.29 29.60
C TYR A 123 35.62 -50.78 28.16
N VAL A 124 35.68 -51.66 27.16
CA VAL A 124 35.52 -51.27 25.75
C VAL A 124 34.06 -50.90 25.49
N GLN A 125 33.12 -51.71 25.97
CA GLN A 125 31.70 -51.41 25.89
C GLN A 125 31.33 -50.11 26.62
N SER A 126 31.85 -49.89 27.83
CA SER A 126 31.58 -48.64 28.57
C SER A 126 32.19 -47.41 27.87
N ALA A 127 33.36 -47.56 27.23
CA ALA A 127 33.98 -46.50 26.43
C ALA A 127 33.12 -46.11 25.22
N LEU A 128 32.61 -47.09 24.47
CA LEU A 128 31.74 -46.84 23.31
C LEU A 128 30.44 -46.11 23.70
N VAL A 129 29.78 -46.56 24.79
CA VAL A 129 28.55 -45.92 25.28
C VAL A 129 28.84 -44.49 25.78
N SER A 130 29.96 -44.27 26.47
CA SER A 130 30.36 -42.94 26.91
C SER A 130 30.61 -41.97 25.75
N ALA A 131 31.23 -42.46 24.66
CA ALA A 131 31.45 -41.66 23.45
C ALA A 131 30.12 -41.29 22.76
N ALA A 132 29.15 -42.21 22.74
CA ALA A 132 27.81 -41.93 22.22
C ALA A 132 27.08 -40.87 23.07
N ILE A 133 27.13 -40.97 24.40
CA ILE A 133 26.55 -39.97 25.31
C ILE A 133 27.23 -38.61 25.13
N PHE A 134 28.55 -38.58 24.96
CA PHE A 134 29.30 -37.34 24.70
C PHE A 134 28.89 -36.67 23.38
N LEU A 135 28.75 -37.43 22.29
CA LEU A 135 28.25 -36.91 21.02
C LEU A 135 26.81 -36.38 21.15
N LEU A 136 25.96 -37.08 21.91
CA LEU A 136 24.61 -36.63 22.20
C LEU A 136 24.61 -35.31 23.00
N CYS A 137 25.53 -35.12 23.95
CA CYS A 137 25.69 -33.86 24.67
C CYS A 137 25.97 -32.68 23.71
N LEU A 138 26.87 -32.87 22.73
CA LEU A 138 27.18 -31.84 21.73
C LEU A 138 25.97 -31.53 20.83
N LEU A 139 25.18 -32.54 20.48
CA LEU A 139 23.98 -32.38 19.68
C LEU A 139 22.88 -31.63 20.45
N PHE A 140 22.62 -32.03 21.70
CA PHE A 140 21.61 -31.42 22.54
C PHE A 140 21.96 -30.00 22.97
N LEU A 141 23.23 -29.62 22.98
CA LEU A 141 23.66 -28.22 23.13
C LEU A 141 23.15 -27.33 21.99
N GLY A 142 23.31 -27.79 20.74
CA GLY A 142 22.78 -27.10 19.56
C GLY A 142 21.25 -27.06 19.59
N ALA A 143 20.62 -28.19 19.91
CA ALA A 143 19.17 -28.31 20.00
C ALA A 143 18.56 -27.51 21.16
N GLY A 144 19.19 -27.49 22.33
CA GLY A 144 18.68 -26.84 23.55
C GLY A 144 18.61 -25.33 23.41
N ARG A 145 19.63 -24.71 22.79
CA ARG A 145 19.60 -23.28 22.44
C ARG A 145 18.47 -22.94 21.48
N SER A 146 18.11 -23.86 20.59
CA SER A 146 17.04 -23.69 19.61
C SER A 146 15.64 -23.91 20.22
N LEU A 147 15.44 -25.03 20.92
CA LEU A 147 14.14 -25.48 21.42
C LEU A 147 13.65 -24.70 22.65
N LEU A 148 14.51 -24.45 23.65
CA LEU A 148 14.08 -23.87 24.92
C LEU A 148 14.06 -22.33 24.93
N LEU A 149 14.84 -21.69 24.05
CA LEU A 149 14.95 -20.22 24.00
C LEU A 149 14.17 -19.60 22.81
N HIS A 150 14.01 -20.32 21.69
CA HIS A 150 13.52 -19.75 20.44
C HIS A 150 12.25 -20.41 19.86
N ALA A 151 11.74 -21.49 20.47
CA ALA A 151 10.51 -22.15 20.02
C ALA A 151 9.34 -21.15 19.89
N GLY A 152 8.85 -20.99 18.65
CA GLY A 152 7.72 -20.11 18.32
C GLY A 152 8.01 -18.61 18.42
N ARG A 153 9.29 -18.19 18.44
CA ARG A 153 9.69 -16.75 18.48
C ARG A 153 10.49 -16.29 17.27
N ARG A 154 11.14 -17.21 16.53
CA ARG A 154 11.94 -16.94 15.32
C ARG A 154 11.87 -18.13 14.35
N ARG A 155 12.21 -17.88 13.08
CA ARG A 155 12.42 -18.95 12.09
C ARG A 155 13.72 -19.69 12.43
N LEU A 156 13.62 -21.01 12.56
CA LEU A 156 14.74 -21.91 12.84
C LEU A 156 15.67 -21.96 11.62
N SER A 157 16.99 -21.97 11.86
CA SER A 157 17.96 -22.19 10.80
C SER A 157 17.93 -23.67 10.32
N PRO A 158 18.40 -23.99 9.11
CA PRO A 158 18.46 -25.38 8.64
C PRO A 158 19.25 -26.30 9.58
N GLU A 159 20.33 -25.79 10.18
CA GLU A 159 21.15 -26.51 11.15
C GLU A 159 20.38 -26.79 12.46
N GLU A 160 19.64 -25.80 12.96
CA GLU A 160 18.81 -25.94 14.16
C GLU A 160 17.68 -26.97 13.97
N LEU A 161 17.12 -27.08 12.75
CA LEU A 161 16.13 -28.11 12.43
C LEU A 161 16.72 -29.52 12.50
N ILE A 162 17.98 -29.72 12.08
CA ILE A 162 18.67 -31.00 12.17
C ILE A 162 18.93 -31.37 13.63
N PHE A 163 19.40 -30.42 14.45
CA PHE A 163 19.60 -30.66 15.89
C PHE A 163 18.29 -30.98 16.62
N LEU A 164 17.21 -30.25 16.29
CA LEU A 164 15.89 -30.53 16.82
C LEU A 164 15.41 -31.93 16.41
N ALA A 165 15.54 -32.28 15.14
CA ALA A 165 15.17 -33.59 14.61
C ALA A 165 15.87 -34.72 15.37
N ALA A 166 17.19 -34.63 15.55
CA ALA A 166 17.95 -35.63 16.27
C ALA A 166 17.59 -35.70 17.77
N SER A 167 17.25 -34.57 18.40
CA SER A 167 16.77 -34.57 19.79
C SER A 167 15.41 -35.28 19.95
N VAL A 168 14.49 -35.08 19.01
CA VAL A 168 13.18 -35.76 18.97
C VAL A 168 13.36 -37.26 18.74
N ALA A 169 14.26 -37.65 17.84
CA ALA A 169 14.58 -39.05 17.61
C ALA A 169 15.15 -39.73 18.88
N ALA A 170 16.08 -39.08 19.58
CA ALA A 170 16.68 -39.61 20.80
C ALA A 170 15.66 -39.79 21.95
N VAL A 171 14.80 -38.79 22.19
CA VAL A 171 13.70 -38.93 23.17
C VAL A 171 12.70 -39.99 22.72
N GLY A 172 12.47 -40.11 21.41
CA GLY A 172 11.60 -41.12 20.83
C GLY A 172 12.06 -42.55 21.09
N VAL A 173 13.38 -42.83 21.02
CA VAL A 173 13.94 -44.15 21.37
C VAL A 173 13.63 -44.51 22.82
N GLY A 174 13.79 -43.55 23.73
CA GLY A 174 13.42 -43.72 25.14
C GLY A 174 11.93 -44.01 25.35
N LEU A 175 11.06 -43.28 24.64
CA LEU A 175 9.61 -43.50 24.69
C LEU A 175 9.20 -44.88 24.16
N TYR A 176 9.81 -45.34 23.06
CA TYR A 176 9.58 -46.66 22.47
C TYR A 176 9.91 -47.78 23.47
N ASN A 177 11.06 -47.69 24.13
CA ASN A 177 11.49 -48.71 25.09
C ASN A 177 10.69 -48.68 26.40
N CYS A 178 10.18 -47.51 26.80
CA CYS A 178 9.42 -47.35 28.04
C CYS A 178 7.97 -47.84 27.90
N LEU A 179 7.27 -47.43 26.84
CA LEU A 179 5.82 -47.68 26.67
C LEU A 179 5.51 -48.79 25.65
N GLY A 180 6.53 -49.29 24.94
CA GLY A 180 6.38 -50.30 23.91
C GLY A 180 5.98 -49.75 22.54
N GLU A 181 6.08 -50.63 21.54
CA GLU A 181 5.92 -50.30 20.12
C GLU A 181 4.55 -49.68 19.79
N ASN A 182 3.46 -50.30 20.26
CA ASN A 182 2.10 -49.90 19.90
C ASN A 182 1.76 -48.48 20.40
N VAL A 183 2.21 -48.15 21.61
CA VAL A 183 1.96 -46.83 22.21
C VAL A 183 2.78 -45.77 21.49
N TYR A 184 4.03 -46.07 21.16
CA TYR A 184 4.88 -45.18 20.37
C TYR A 184 4.26 -44.88 19.00
N GLN A 185 3.81 -45.91 18.28
CA GLN A 185 3.16 -45.76 16.97
C GLN A 185 1.92 -44.86 17.04
N SER A 186 1.10 -45.02 18.09
CA SER A 186 -0.08 -44.16 18.31
C SER A 186 0.31 -42.69 18.47
N VAL A 187 1.30 -42.41 19.32
CA VAL A 187 1.79 -41.03 19.56
C VAL A 187 2.42 -40.45 18.30
N ALA A 188 3.22 -41.22 17.57
CA ALA A 188 3.87 -40.79 16.34
C ALA A 188 2.84 -40.45 15.25
N LEU A 189 1.84 -41.30 15.02
CA LEU A 189 0.78 -41.04 14.04
C LEU A 189 -0.05 -39.79 14.38
N PHE A 190 -0.36 -39.57 15.66
CA PHE A 190 -1.03 -38.34 16.09
C PHE A 190 -0.20 -37.09 15.79
N LEU A 191 1.11 -37.13 16.09
CA LEU A 191 2.03 -36.02 15.81
C LEU A 191 2.19 -35.76 14.31
N ILE A 192 2.18 -36.82 13.48
CA ILE A 192 2.22 -36.70 12.02
C ILE A 192 0.96 -35.99 11.52
N LEU A 193 -0.23 -36.43 11.92
CA LEU A 193 -1.50 -35.79 11.54
C LEU A 193 -1.56 -34.33 12.00
N LEU A 194 -1.12 -34.05 13.23
CA LEU A 194 -1.03 -32.68 13.76
C LEU A 194 -0.08 -31.83 12.93
N SER A 195 1.10 -32.34 12.57
CA SER A 195 2.09 -31.63 11.76
C SER A 195 1.57 -31.33 10.35
N CYS A 196 0.86 -32.28 9.72
CA CYS A 196 0.22 -32.10 8.41
C CYS A 196 -0.81 -30.96 8.45
N ALA A 197 -1.63 -30.92 9.52
CA ALA A 197 -2.66 -29.91 9.68
C ALA A 197 -2.11 -28.51 10.00
N LEU A 198 -1.02 -28.41 10.76
CA LEU A 198 -0.39 -27.16 11.14
C LEU A 198 0.46 -26.56 10.01
N LEU A 199 1.29 -27.39 9.36
CA LEU A 199 2.28 -26.93 8.36
C LEU A 199 1.69 -26.83 6.96
N ARG A 200 0.72 -27.69 6.60
CA ARG A 200 0.09 -27.78 5.26
C ARG A 200 1.08 -27.77 4.09
N SER A 201 2.28 -28.31 4.29
CA SER A 201 3.38 -28.29 3.33
C SER A 201 4.23 -29.56 3.46
N ALA A 202 5.14 -29.78 2.50
CA ALA A 202 6.03 -30.93 2.47
C ALA A 202 6.93 -31.06 3.71
N SER A 203 7.08 -29.99 4.50
CA SER A 203 7.79 -30.03 5.79
C SER A 203 7.17 -31.00 6.80
N ALA A 204 5.88 -31.34 6.67
CA ALA A 204 5.26 -32.36 7.52
C ALA A 204 5.80 -33.78 7.24
N VAL A 205 6.24 -34.06 6.01
CA VAL A 205 6.89 -35.34 5.67
C VAL A 205 8.25 -35.46 6.36
N PHE A 206 8.98 -34.35 6.50
CA PHE A 206 10.21 -34.32 7.29
C PHE A 206 9.95 -34.68 8.76
N CYS A 207 8.87 -34.16 9.37
CA CYS A 207 8.48 -34.55 10.72
C CYS A 207 8.19 -36.06 10.84
N ALA A 208 7.53 -36.64 9.83
CA ALA A 208 7.25 -38.07 9.80
C ALA A 208 8.52 -38.92 9.68
N LEU A 209 9.49 -38.47 8.86
CA LEU A 209 10.78 -39.13 8.72
C LEU A 209 11.53 -39.18 10.06
N VAL A 210 11.54 -38.06 10.79
CA VAL A 210 12.18 -37.97 12.11
C VAL A 210 11.54 -38.91 13.14
N LEU A 211 10.20 -38.96 13.19
CA LEU A 211 9.46 -39.84 14.08
C LEU A 211 9.64 -41.33 13.72
N GLY A 212 9.99 -41.65 12.48
CA GLY A 212 10.30 -43.02 12.05
C GLY A 212 11.68 -43.53 12.46
N ILE A 213 12.62 -42.65 12.82
CA ILE A 213 13.99 -43.04 13.17
C ILE A 213 14.02 -43.89 14.44
N ALA A 214 13.30 -43.47 15.48
CA ALA A 214 13.31 -44.16 16.78
C ALA A 214 12.90 -45.65 16.71
N PRO A 215 11.73 -46.03 16.14
CA PRO A 215 11.34 -47.43 16.03
C PRO A 215 12.27 -48.23 15.11
N SER A 216 12.84 -47.59 14.08
CA SER A 216 13.81 -48.23 13.17
C SER A 216 15.10 -48.59 13.90
N VAL A 217 15.62 -47.68 14.74
CA VAL A 217 16.80 -47.95 15.58
C VAL A 217 16.51 -49.09 16.57
N CYS A 218 15.38 -49.05 17.28
CA CYS A 218 15.04 -50.08 18.26
C CYS A 218 14.87 -51.47 17.62
N ARG A 219 14.17 -51.55 16.48
CA ARG A 219 13.98 -52.82 15.75
C ARG A 219 15.27 -53.34 15.13
N SER A 220 16.13 -52.44 14.64
CA SER A 220 17.43 -52.84 14.09
C SER A 220 18.33 -53.45 15.16
N VAL A 221 18.31 -52.88 16.37
CA VAL A 221 19.07 -53.41 17.52
C VAL A 221 18.50 -54.77 17.97
N SER A 222 17.19 -54.95 17.98
CA SER A 222 16.58 -56.22 18.41
C SER A 222 16.74 -57.36 17.40
N SER A 223 16.75 -57.05 16.10
CA SER A 223 16.86 -58.04 15.02
C SER A 223 18.30 -58.30 14.57
N MET A 224 19.27 -57.51 15.08
CA MET A 224 20.68 -57.53 14.64
C MET A 224 20.84 -57.32 13.12
N SER A 225 19.86 -56.66 12.49
CA SER A 225 19.81 -56.37 11.05
C SER A 225 19.20 -54.99 10.81
N PRO A 226 19.62 -54.23 9.79
CA PRO A 226 19.08 -52.89 9.56
C PRO A 226 17.62 -52.96 9.06
N ASP A 227 16.68 -52.48 9.88
CA ASP A 227 15.26 -52.34 9.52
C ASP A 227 14.86 -50.87 9.40
N LEU A 228 14.54 -50.44 8.17
CA LEU A 228 14.11 -49.08 7.82
C LEU A 228 12.61 -48.98 7.49
N TYR A 229 11.85 -50.08 7.64
CA TYR A 229 10.43 -50.12 7.33
C TYR A 229 9.61 -49.02 8.05
N PRO A 230 9.81 -48.72 9.35
CA PRO A 230 8.99 -47.71 10.04
C PRO A 230 9.13 -46.30 9.46
N VAL A 231 10.31 -45.92 8.94
CA VAL A 231 10.52 -44.61 8.29
C VAL A 231 9.72 -44.53 6.98
N ALA A 232 9.76 -45.58 6.18
CA ALA A 232 8.99 -45.65 4.93
C ALA A 232 7.48 -45.62 5.22
N ALA A 233 7.03 -46.36 6.23
CA ALA A 233 5.61 -46.42 6.58
C ALA A 233 5.06 -45.06 7.03
N PHE A 234 5.74 -44.37 7.94
CA PHE A 234 5.28 -43.06 8.43
C PHE A 234 5.34 -41.96 7.37
N SER A 235 6.33 -41.98 6.48
CA SER A 235 6.41 -41.02 5.38
C SER A 235 5.27 -41.20 4.36
N LEU A 236 4.88 -42.44 4.06
CA LEU A 236 3.71 -42.75 3.24
C LEU A 236 2.40 -42.30 3.89
N CYS A 237 2.23 -42.55 5.20
CA CYS A 237 1.07 -42.07 5.95
C CYS A 237 0.95 -40.54 5.91
N ALA A 238 2.07 -39.82 6.06
CA ALA A 238 2.11 -38.36 5.95
C ALA A 238 1.76 -37.86 4.54
N ALA A 239 2.26 -38.53 3.49
CA ALA A 239 1.95 -38.19 2.11
C ALA A 239 0.46 -38.38 1.80
N ALA A 240 -0.13 -39.50 2.22
CA ALA A 240 -1.56 -39.78 2.07
C ALA A 240 -2.42 -38.74 2.81
N ALA A 241 -2.03 -38.40 4.05
CA ALA A 241 -2.70 -37.36 4.85
C ALA A 241 -2.67 -35.99 4.16
N LEU A 242 -1.52 -35.57 3.61
CA LEU A 242 -1.35 -34.28 2.94
C LEU A 242 -2.20 -34.16 1.66
N LEU A 243 -2.30 -35.23 0.86
CA LEU A 243 -3.11 -35.25 -0.35
C LEU A 243 -4.59 -35.02 -0.05
N LEU A 244 -5.10 -35.66 1.00
CA LEU A 244 -6.51 -35.61 1.40
C LEU A 244 -6.86 -34.44 2.31
N LEU A 245 -5.86 -33.69 2.79
CA LEU A 245 -6.07 -32.53 3.67
C LEU A 245 -6.91 -31.43 3.03
N ARG A 246 -6.88 -31.31 1.70
CA ARG A 246 -7.73 -30.34 0.96
C ARG A 246 -9.22 -30.65 1.07
N ALA A 247 -9.59 -31.92 1.24
CA ALA A 247 -10.97 -32.36 1.38
C ALA A 247 -11.51 -32.23 2.82
N GLY A 248 -10.64 -31.98 3.81
CA GLY A 248 -11.01 -31.76 5.21
C GLY A 248 -10.24 -32.64 6.19
N LYS A 249 -10.56 -32.50 7.49
CA LYS A 249 -9.88 -33.25 8.56
C LYS A 249 -10.19 -34.74 8.55
N LEU A 250 -11.45 -35.10 8.30
CA LEU A 250 -11.93 -36.48 8.33
C LEU A 250 -11.30 -37.30 7.18
N PRO A 251 -11.27 -36.83 5.91
CA PRO A 251 -10.54 -37.51 4.84
C PRO A 251 -9.04 -37.67 5.12
N CYS A 252 -8.40 -36.67 5.72
CA CYS A 252 -6.99 -36.72 6.11
C CYS A 252 -6.71 -37.85 7.13
N ALA A 253 -7.55 -37.95 8.17
CA ALA A 253 -7.43 -39.00 9.18
C ALA A 253 -7.70 -40.39 8.60
N LEU A 254 -8.73 -40.54 7.76
CA LEU A 254 -9.03 -41.80 7.08
C LEU A 254 -7.90 -42.22 6.14
N GLY A 255 -7.31 -41.27 5.40
CA GLY A 255 -6.19 -41.54 4.51
C GLY A 255 -4.97 -42.12 5.23
N ALA A 256 -4.61 -41.53 6.38
CA ALA A 256 -3.52 -42.06 7.21
C ALA A 256 -3.86 -43.42 7.83
N PHE A 257 -5.10 -43.61 8.29
CA PHE A 257 -5.56 -44.87 8.87
C PHE A 257 -5.49 -46.03 7.86
N PHE A 258 -6.06 -45.85 6.66
CA PHE A 258 -6.03 -46.88 5.63
C PHE A 258 -4.61 -47.15 5.11
N ALA A 259 -3.75 -46.13 5.04
CA ALA A 259 -2.35 -46.31 4.67
C ALA A 259 -1.59 -47.17 5.71
N ASP A 260 -1.75 -46.90 7.02
CA ASP A 260 -1.09 -47.68 8.08
C ASP A 260 -1.60 -49.14 8.11
N VAL A 261 -2.92 -49.32 8.00
CA VAL A 261 -3.56 -50.65 7.94
C VAL A 261 -3.04 -51.44 6.73
N LEU A 262 -3.01 -50.83 5.54
CA LEU A 262 -2.52 -51.48 4.33
C LEU A 262 -1.05 -51.91 4.49
N LEU A 263 -0.19 -51.00 4.95
CA LEU A 263 1.23 -51.30 5.13
C LEU A 263 1.44 -52.44 6.13
N ARG A 264 0.71 -52.44 7.25
CA ARG A 264 0.77 -53.48 8.27
C ARG A 264 0.28 -54.84 7.77
N THR A 265 -0.76 -54.87 6.94
CA THR A 265 -1.23 -56.12 6.31
C THR A 265 -0.18 -56.67 5.34
N LEU A 266 0.45 -55.81 4.53
CA LEU A 266 1.50 -56.20 3.60
C LEU A 266 2.76 -56.69 4.31
N SER A 267 3.19 -56.04 5.39
CA SER A 267 4.35 -56.47 6.17
C SER A 267 4.11 -57.81 6.86
N CYS A 268 2.93 -58.02 7.44
CA CYS A 268 2.58 -59.30 8.08
C CYS A 268 2.51 -60.45 7.07
N LEU A 269 2.00 -60.18 5.86
CA LEU A 269 1.97 -61.14 4.77
C LEU A 269 3.39 -61.52 4.32
N ALA A 270 4.31 -60.56 4.25
CA ALA A 270 5.70 -60.80 3.87
C ALA A 270 6.46 -61.64 4.91
N ASP A 271 6.23 -61.40 6.20
CA ASP A 271 6.98 -62.07 7.27
C ASP A 271 6.43 -63.46 7.63
N THR A 272 5.12 -63.65 7.58
CA THR A 272 4.44 -64.84 8.15
C THR A 272 3.41 -65.50 7.23
N GLY A 273 3.24 -64.99 6.01
CA GLY A 273 2.24 -65.51 5.06
C GLY A 273 0.79 -65.40 5.57
N MET A 274 -0.11 -66.24 5.04
CA MET A 274 -1.54 -66.22 5.40
C MET A 274 -1.83 -66.65 6.84
N GLU A 275 -0.87 -67.30 7.52
CA GLU A 275 -1.00 -67.75 8.91
C GLU A 275 -0.86 -66.63 9.94
N GLY A 276 -0.20 -65.52 9.58
CA GLY A 276 -0.10 -64.33 10.44
C GLY A 276 -1.43 -63.58 10.58
N LEU A 277 -2.22 -63.57 9.51
CA LEU A 277 -3.50 -62.85 9.42
C LEU A 277 -4.62 -63.44 10.28
N THR A 278 -4.52 -64.72 10.65
CA THR A 278 -5.51 -65.41 11.49
C THR A 278 -5.25 -65.22 12.99
N ARG A 279 -4.10 -64.68 13.40
CA ARG A 279 -3.77 -64.46 14.81
C ARG A 279 -4.57 -63.30 15.40
N MET A 280 -5.19 -63.53 16.56
CA MET A 280 -5.91 -62.49 17.32
C MET A 280 -5.05 -61.25 17.64
N GLN A 281 -3.74 -61.42 17.81
CA GLN A 281 -2.80 -60.31 18.06
C GLN A 281 -2.72 -59.33 16.87
N PHE A 282 -2.90 -59.79 15.63
CA PHE A 282 -2.89 -58.94 14.45
C PHE A 282 -4.08 -57.96 14.45
N TYR A 283 -5.28 -58.44 14.81
CA TYR A 283 -6.47 -57.60 14.93
C TYR A 283 -6.34 -56.51 16.00
N LEU A 284 -5.65 -56.80 17.11
CA LEU A 284 -5.36 -55.79 18.12
C LEU A 284 -4.41 -54.71 17.60
N THR A 285 -3.44 -55.06 16.73
CA THR A 285 -2.55 -54.07 16.12
C THR A 285 -3.23 -53.16 15.10
N LEU A 286 -4.35 -53.60 14.49
CA LEU A 286 -5.17 -52.76 13.60
C LEU A 286 -5.95 -51.67 14.34
N LEU A 287 -6.16 -51.82 15.66
CA LEU A 287 -6.81 -50.79 16.49
C LEU A 287 -5.88 -49.65 16.90
N VAL A 288 -4.56 -49.85 16.79
CA VAL A 288 -3.52 -48.86 17.16
C VAL A 288 -3.68 -47.53 16.41
N PRO A 289 -3.85 -47.47 15.07
CA PRO A 289 -4.04 -46.22 14.35
C PRO A 289 -5.42 -45.57 14.55
N LEU A 290 -6.41 -46.28 15.10
CA LEU A 290 -7.78 -45.75 15.28
C LEU A 290 -7.80 -44.63 16.33
N VAL A 291 -7.15 -44.85 17.48
CA VAL A 291 -7.10 -43.91 18.60
C VAL A 291 -6.51 -42.53 18.20
N PRO A 292 -5.32 -42.43 17.57
CA PRO A 292 -4.76 -41.14 17.18
C PRO A 292 -5.58 -40.44 16.09
N CYS A 293 -6.20 -41.19 15.17
CA CYS A 293 -7.06 -40.61 14.14
C CYS A 293 -8.33 -39.99 14.74
N LEU A 294 -8.98 -40.66 15.70
CA LEU A 294 -10.13 -40.12 16.42
C LEU A 294 -9.75 -38.87 17.22
N LEU A 295 -8.64 -38.92 17.97
CA LEU A 295 -8.14 -37.77 18.72
C LEU A 295 -7.88 -36.56 17.83
N PHE A 296 -7.36 -36.77 16.61
CA PHE A 296 -7.12 -35.69 15.65
C PHE A 296 -8.43 -35.10 15.10
N VAL A 297 -9.44 -35.94 14.81
CA VAL A 297 -10.74 -35.48 14.32
C VAL A 297 -11.48 -34.65 15.37
N PHE A 298 -11.43 -35.07 16.64
CA PHE A 298 -12.05 -34.35 17.76
C PHE A 298 -11.30 -33.07 18.17
N LEU A 299 -10.11 -32.82 17.62
CA LEU A 299 -9.32 -31.63 17.96
C LEU A 299 -10.00 -30.34 17.42
N PRO A 300 -10.31 -29.35 18.29
CA PRO A 300 -11.01 -28.13 17.90
C PRO A 300 -10.32 -27.37 16.77
N GLU A 301 -11.09 -26.91 15.78
CA GLU A 301 -10.57 -26.07 14.68
C GLU A 301 -9.91 -24.79 15.18
N THR A 302 -10.41 -24.22 16.27
CA THR A 302 -9.92 -22.97 16.85
C THR A 302 -8.48 -23.09 17.34
N LEU A 303 -8.12 -24.22 17.97
CA LEU A 303 -6.76 -24.49 18.44
C LEU A 303 -5.80 -24.70 17.28
N LEU A 304 -6.21 -25.48 16.27
CA LEU A 304 -5.44 -25.70 15.05
C LEU A 304 -5.19 -24.39 14.29
N ARG A 305 -6.22 -23.55 14.12
CA ARG A 305 -6.09 -22.24 13.46
C ARG A 305 -5.19 -21.30 14.26
N ARG A 306 -5.29 -21.28 15.60
CA ARG A 306 -4.39 -20.50 16.46
C ARG A 306 -2.94 -20.96 16.30
N GLY A 307 -2.68 -22.26 16.37
CA GLY A 307 -1.34 -22.83 16.19
C GLY A 307 -0.75 -22.55 14.80
N ALA A 308 -1.54 -22.75 13.74
CA ALA A 308 -1.12 -22.47 12.37
C ALA A 308 -0.81 -20.98 12.14
N ARG A 309 -1.62 -20.07 12.73
CA ARG A 309 -1.35 -18.62 12.67
C ARG A 309 -0.04 -18.27 13.36
N THR A 310 0.23 -18.81 14.55
CA THR A 310 1.48 -18.53 15.28
C THR A 310 2.71 -19.01 14.50
N ILE A 311 2.65 -20.19 13.87
CA ILE A 311 3.76 -20.72 13.07
C ILE A 311 3.96 -19.89 11.78
N ARG A 312 2.87 -19.49 11.10
CA ARG A 312 2.93 -18.70 9.86
C ARG A 312 3.34 -17.24 10.09
N LEU A 313 3.04 -16.67 11.26
CA LEU A 313 3.39 -15.29 11.61
C LEU A 313 4.88 -14.98 11.47
N TYR A 314 5.73 -15.99 11.64
CA TYR A 314 7.19 -15.88 11.52
C TYR A 314 7.74 -16.32 10.15
N GLY A 315 6.86 -16.76 9.24
CA GLY A 315 7.21 -17.15 7.87
C GLY A 315 7.06 -16.01 6.85
N GLU A 316 6.16 -15.06 7.09
CA GLU A 316 5.91 -13.91 6.19
C GLU A 316 6.94 -12.79 6.39
N ARG A 317 7.39 -12.18 5.28
CA ARG A 317 8.32 -11.03 5.25
C ARG A 317 7.65 -9.72 5.72
N ARG A 318 7.10 -9.70 6.94
CA ARG A 318 6.38 -8.53 7.50
C ARG A 318 7.23 -7.26 7.59
N LEU A 319 8.55 -7.40 7.74
CA LEU A 319 9.48 -6.26 7.86
C LEU A 319 9.44 -5.35 6.63
N THR A 320 9.24 -5.91 5.43
CA THR A 320 9.13 -5.12 4.19
C THR A 320 7.84 -4.32 4.17
N ARG A 321 6.68 -4.96 4.44
CA ARG A 321 5.37 -4.28 4.54
C ARG A 321 5.40 -3.17 5.59
N THR A 322 5.87 -3.47 6.80
CA THR A 322 5.97 -2.47 7.88
C THR A 322 6.94 -1.34 7.56
N SER A 323 8.04 -1.60 6.83
CA SER A 323 8.94 -0.53 6.36
C SER A 323 8.28 0.34 5.30
N ILE A 324 7.50 -0.24 4.39
CA ILE A 324 6.75 0.49 3.37
C ILE A 324 5.67 1.35 4.04
N ASP A 325 4.90 0.77 4.96
CA ASP A 325 3.89 1.48 5.75
C ASP A 325 4.51 2.66 6.50
N ARG A 326 5.66 2.44 7.14
CA ARG A 326 6.38 3.50 7.87
C ARG A 326 6.81 4.63 6.94
N ASN A 327 7.43 4.31 5.80
CA ASN A 327 7.86 5.33 4.83
C ASN A 327 6.68 6.09 4.25
N ARG A 328 5.59 5.40 3.92
CA ARG A 328 4.36 6.01 3.41
C ARG A 328 3.69 6.92 4.44
N ALA A 329 3.65 6.50 5.70
CA ALA A 329 3.15 7.30 6.80
C ALA A 329 4.01 8.55 7.02
N GLU A 330 5.34 8.43 7.01
CA GLU A 330 6.25 9.58 7.15
C GLU A 330 6.10 10.57 5.99
N VAL A 331 5.99 10.08 4.76
CA VAL A 331 5.71 10.95 3.59
C VAL A 331 4.34 11.60 3.72
N GLY A 332 3.32 10.87 4.15
CA GLY A 332 1.98 11.41 4.40
C GLY A 332 1.98 12.50 5.47
N GLU A 333 2.69 12.29 6.58
CA GLU A 333 2.83 13.27 7.67
C GLU A 333 3.51 14.56 7.18
N ARG A 334 4.62 14.46 6.43
CA ARG A 334 5.28 15.64 5.85
C ARG A 334 4.39 16.41 4.88
N LEU A 335 3.63 15.71 4.02
CA LEU A 335 2.68 16.35 3.11
C LEU A 335 1.54 17.05 3.88
N PHE A 336 1.10 16.47 4.98
CA PHE A 336 0.11 17.09 5.86
C PHE A 336 0.66 18.35 6.54
N GLU A 337 1.88 18.33 7.05
CA GLU A 337 2.55 19.52 7.58
C GLU A 337 2.69 20.63 6.51
N MET A 338 3.09 20.26 5.29
CA MET A 338 3.13 21.22 4.17
C MET A 338 1.75 21.82 3.88
N SER A 339 0.69 21.01 3.93
CA SER A 339 -0.68 21.52 3.76
C SER A 339 -1.07 22.54 4.84
N ALA A 340 -0.64 22.31 6.08
CA ALA A 340 -0.88 23.23 7.19
C ALA A 340 -0.13 24.56 6.99
N ALA A 341 1.13 24.52 6.53
CA ALA A 341 1.88 25.73 6.19
C ALA A 341 1.19 26.56 5.09
N PHE A 342 0.63 25.93 4.05
CA PHE A 342 -0.15 26.65 3.04
C PHE A 342 -1.47 27.23 3.59
N ARG A 343 -2.10 26.58 4.58
CA ARG A 343 -3.24 27.18 5.31
C ARG A 343 -2.83 28.37 6.19
N GLU A 344 -1.63 28.36 6.76
CA GLU A 344 -1.10 29.54 7.46
C GLU A 344 -0.84 30.70 6.50
N ILE A 345 -0.31 30.43 5.30
CA ILE A 345 -0.13 31.43 4.24
C ILE A 345 -1.48 32.04 3.85
N GLU A 346 -2.53 31.22 3.67
CA GLU A 346 -3.89 31.71 3.43
C GLU A 346 -4.37 32.66 4.53
N ASN A 347 -4.23 32.26 5.80
CA ASN A 347 -4.65 33.08 6.94
C ASN A 347 -3.87 34.39 7.03
N ALA A 348 -2.57 34.36 6.72
CA ALA A 348 -1.75 35.55 6.66
C ALA A 348 -2.27 36.53 5.61
N PHE A 349 -2.58 36.08 4.38
CA PHE A 349 -3.16 36.94 3.35
C PHE A 349 -4.50 37.57 3.76
N TYR A 350 -5.36 36.85 4.47
CA TYR A 350 -6.63 37.39 4.97
C TYR A 350 -6.43 38.41 6.11
N SER A 351 -5.46 38.20 7.00
CA SER A 351 -5.18 39.16 8.09
C SER A 351 -4.76 40.54 7.56
N PHE A 352 -3.98 40.61 6.48
CA PHE A 352 -3.58 41.87 5.85
C PHE A 352 -4.72 42.59 5.12
N ALA A 353 -5.82 41.91 4.81
CA ALA A 353 -6.95 42.51 4.11
C ALA A 353 -7.85 43.36 5.03
N ALA A 354 -7.74 43.19 6.36
CA ALA A 354 -8.64 43.84 7.32
C ALA A 354 -8.28 45.31 7.64
N GLU A 355 -7.14 45.84 7.17
CA GLU A 355 -6.60 47.12 7.66
C GLU A 355 -6.91 48.38 6.83
N GLN A 356 -7.63 48.31 5.70
CA GLN A 356 -7.86 49.48 4.84
C GLN A 356 -9.34 49.84 4.70
N THR A 357 -9.91 50.48 5.73
CA THR A 357 -11.18 51.21 5.60
C THR A 357 -10.87 52.70 5.47
N PHE A 358 -11.17 53.30 4.30
CA PHE A 358 -11.10 54.76 4.04
C PHE A 358 -12.20 55.55 4.78
N ALA A 359 -12.56 55.14 6.00
CA ALA A 359 -13.58 55.80 6.80
C ALA A 359 -13.09 57.21 7.20
N GLY A 360 -13.78 58.26 6.74
CA GLY A 360 -13.40 59.66 7.01
C GLY A 360 -12.57 60.35 5.91
N ALA A 361 -12.34 59.70 4.77
CA ALA A 361 -11.66 60.30 3.61
C ALA A 361 -12.17 61.70 3.20
N PRO A 362 -13.47 61.98 3.06
CA PRO A 362 -13.93 63.29 2.57
C PRO A 362 -13.57 64.47 3.49
N ALA A 363 -13.41 64.22 4.81
CA ALA A 363 -12.98 65.24 5.77
C ALA A 363 -11.48 65.54 5.65
N LEU A 364 -10.65 64.51 5.50
CA LEU A 364 -9.21 64.65 5.30
C LEU A 364 -8.88 65.36 3.97
N LEU A 365 -9.60 65.00 2.91
CA LEU A 365 -9.45 65.63 1.58
C LEU A 365 -9.87 67.11 1.62
N ALA A 366 -10.94 67.45 2.34
CA ALA A 366 -11.38 68.83 2.51
C ALA A 366 -10.34 69.68 3.28
N GLU A 367 -9.71 69.12 4.31
CA GLU A 367 -8.65 69.78 5.06
C GLU A 367 -7.39 70.00 4.20
N GLN A 368 -7.01 69.01 3.39
CA GLN A 368 -5.89 69.11 2.47
C GLN A 368 -6.13 70.17 1.39
N VAL A 369 -7.32 70.21 0.79
CA VAL A 369 -7.69 71.26 -0.18
C VAL A 369 -7.69 72.65 0.46
N ARG A 370 -8.12 72.77 1.74
CA ARG A 370 -8.04 74.03 2.48
C ARG A 370 -6.60 74.46 2.70
N ALA A 371 -5.70 73.55 3.03
CA ALA A 371 -4.27 73.83 3.22
C ALA A 371 -3.59 74.27 1.90
N GLU A 372 -3.99 73.75 0.75
CA GLU A 372 -3.38 74.08 -0.54
C GLU A 372 -3.98 75.32 -1.22
N ALA A 373 -5.32 75.41 -1.25
CA ALA A 373 -6.02 76.45 -2.01
C ALA A 373 -6.38 77.68 -1.16
N CYS A 374 -6.56 77.50 0.16
CA CYS A 374 -7.04 78.58 1.04
C CYS A 374 -5.95 79.17 1.95
N ALA A 375 -4.76 78.57 2.07
CA ALA A 375 -3.71 79.03 2.99
C ALA A 375 -3.25 80.48 2.75
N ASN A 376 -3.25 80.94 1.49
CA ASN A 376 -2.86 82.30 1.12
C ASN A 376 -4.07 83.21 0.81
N CYS A 377 -5.28 82.83 1.22
CA CYS A 377 -6.49 83.59 0.92
C CYS A 377 -6.69 84.76 1.89
N GLU A 378 -6.90 85.97 1.36
CA GLU A 378 -7.13 87.19 2.15
C GLU A 378 -8.40 87.13 3.01
N LYS A 379 -9.37 86.27 2.64
CA LYS A 379 -10.65 86.08 3.35
C LYS A 379 -10.66 84.88 4.30
N LEU A 380 -9.52 84.24 4.55
CA LEU A 380 -9.45 83.01 5.35
C LEU A 380 -10.02 83.17 6.78
N SER A 381 -9.78 84.32 7.42
CA SER A 381 -10.28 84.63 8.77
C SER A 381 -11.78 84.94 8.84
N SER A 382 -12.41 85.24 7.70
CA SER A 382 -13.84 85.54 7.56
C SER A 382 -14.65 84.40 6.94
N CYS A 383 -14.01 83.27 6.63
CA CYS A 383 -14.66 82.10 6.05
C CYS A 383 -15.44 81.36 7.14
N ASP A 384 -16.77 81.33 7.04
CA ASP A 384 -17.69 80.85 8.08
C ASP A 384 -17.80 79.31 8.09
N GLN A 385 -18.36 78.74 9.16
CA GLN A 385 -18.67 77.28 9.25
C GLN A 385 -19.57 76.77 8.10
N LYS A 386 -20.37 77.66 7.48
CA LYS A 386 -21.23 77.33 6.34
C LYS A 386 -20.44 77.07 5.06
N THR A 387 -19.35 77.79 4.86
CA THR A 387 -18.45 77.66 3.71
C THR A 387 -17.61 76.37 3.85
N ASP A 388 -17.22 76.02 5.07
CA ASP A 388 -16.58 74.73 5.41
C ASP A 388 -17.53 73.52 5.20
N GLY A 389 -18.78 73.64 5.64
CA GLY A 389 -19.81 72.62 5.36
C GLY A 389 -20.13 72.49 3.87
N GLY A 390 -19.99 73.57 3.10
CA GLY A 390 -20.06 73.55 1.64
C GLY A 390 -18.90 72.79 1.02
N LEU A 391 -17.67 72.98 1.50
CA LEU A 391 -16.48 72.29 0.99
C LEU A 391 -16.55 70.78 1.27
N LEU A 392 -17.00 70.39 2.46
CA LEU A 392 -17.20 68.99 2.82
C LEU A 392 -18.26 68.31 1.94
N ARG A 393 -19.39 68.96 1.67
CA ARG A 393 -20.39 68.42 0.73
C ARG A 393 -19.84 68.33 -0.68
N LEU A 394 -19.02 69.29 -1.09
CA LEU A 394 -18.38 69.28 -2.40
C LEU A 394 -17.36 68.16 -2.51
N THR A 395 -16.60 67.86 -1.46
CA THR A 395 -15.68 66.71 -1.42
C THR A 395 -16.42 65.39 -1.33
N GLU A 396 -17.58 65.31 -0.67
CA GLU A 396 -18.47 64.13 -0.69
C GLU A 396 -18.98 63.83 -2.11
N VAL A 397 -19.57 64.84 -2.77
CA VAL A 397 -19.99 64.73 -4.18
C VAL A 397 -18.78 64.42 -5.07
N GLY A 398 -17.63 65.00 -4.74
CA GLY A 398 -16.35 64.69 -5.34
C GLY A 398 -15.93 63.24 -5.14
N CYS A 399 -16.09 62.62 -3.98
CA CYS A 399 -15.75 61.22 -3.78
C CYS A 399 -16.67 60.28 -4.58
N GLU A 400 -17.95 60.64 -4.74
CA GLU A 400 -18.93 59.84 -5.49
C GLU A 400 -18.78 59.98 -7.01
N LYS A 401 -18.70 61.21 -7.53
CA LYS A 401 -18.56 61.48 -8.98
C LYS A 401 -17.09 61.39 -9.45
N GLY A 402 -16.16 61.75 -8.56
CA GLY A 402 -14.70 61.87 -8.71
C GLY A 402 -14.14 62.71 -9.82
N LYS A 403 -14.98 63.57 -10.38
CA LYS A 403 -14.60 64.93 -10.75
C LYS A 403 -15.70 65.88 -10.33
N VAL A 404 -15.32 67.09 -10.01
CA VAL A 404 -16.23 68.16 -9.59
C VAL A 404 -16.19 69.27 -10.62
N SER A 405 -17.36 69.71 -11.05
CA SER A 405 -17.54 70.80 -12.02
C SER A 405 -18.14 72.04 -11.36
N LEU A 406 -18.22 73.16 -12.09
CA LEU A 406 -18.86 74.39 -11.63
C LEU A 406 -20.34 74.20 -11.24
N ILE A 407 -21.01 73.19 -11.81
CA ILE A 407 -22.43 72.88 -11.53
C ILE A 407 -22.60 72.24 -10.14
N ASP A 408 -21.56 71.54 -9.67
CA ASP A 408 -21.57 70.84 -8.39
C ASP A 408 -21.24 71.78 -7.20
N LEU A 409 -20.86 73.03 -7.48
CA LEU A 409 -20.43 74.00 -6.49
C LEU A 409 -21.62 74.49 -5.62
N PRO A 410 -21.59 74.33 -4.29
CA PRO A 410 -22.64 74.81 -3.42
C PRO A 410 -22.77 76.34 -3.46
N GLY A 411 -24.00 76.85 -3.38
CA GLY A 411 -24.28 78.29 -3.46
C GLY A 411 -23.50 79.15 -2.46
N ALA A 412 -23.19 78.61 -1.27
CA ALA A 412 -22.36 79.28 -0.26
C ALA A 412 -20.91 79.50 -0.75
N LEU A 413 -20.30 78.49 -1.38
CA LEU A 413 -18.95 78.59 -1.94
C LEU A 413 -18.91 79.47 -3.18
N SER A 414 -19.96 79.44 -4.01
CA SER A 414 -20.05 80.29 -5.21
C SER A 414 -20.18 81.78 -4.89
N ALA A 415 -20.82 82.14 -3.77
CA ALA A 415 -21.07 83.53 -3.39
C ALA A 415 -19.91 84.17 -2.60
N GLU A 416 -19.19 83.38 -1.80
CA GLU A 416 -18.20 83.89 -0.85
C GLU A 416 -16.74 83.68 -1.31
N CYS A 417 -16.47 82.65 -2.12
CA CYS A 417 -15.10 82.31 -2.56
C CYS A 417 -14.61 83.25 -3.67
N PRO A 418 -13.45 83.93 -3.51
CA PRO A 418 -12.89 84.79 -4.56
C PRO A 418 -12.26 84.02 -5.72
N ASN A 419 -11.90 82.73 -5.52
CA ASN A 419 -11.28 81.89 -6.55
C ASN A 419 -11.87 80.47 -6.59
N PRO A 420 -13.12 80.31 -7.08
CA PRO A 420 -13.75 78.99 -7.18
C PRO A 420 -13.05 78.08 -8.19
N ALA A 421 -12.41 78.63 -9.23
CA ALA A 421 -11.69 77.86 -10.24
C ALA A 421 -10.42 77.20 -9.68
N GLY A 422 -9.63 77.93 -8.88
CA GLY A 422 -8.45 77.39 -8.20
C GLY A 422 -8.79 76.32 -7.15
N LEU A 423 -9.90 76.53 -6.42
CA LEU A 423 -10.43 75.54 -5.48
C LEU A 423 -10.83 74.24 -6.19
N LEU A 424 -11.59 74.33 -7.29
CA LEU A 424 -11.97 73.17 -8.09
C LEU A 424 -10.77 72.46 -8.71
N PHE A 425 -9.71 73.20 -9.10
CA PHE A 425 -8.48 72.60 -9.61
C PHE A 425 -7.73 71.80 -8.53
N SER A 426 -7.52 72.38 -7.35
CA SER A 426 -6.88 71.69 -6.22
C SER A 426 -7.70 70.48 -5.77
N LEU A 427 -9.03 70.63 -5.66
CA LEU A 427 -9.93 69.53 -5.32
C LEU A 427 -9.87 68.39 -6.35
N ASN A 428 -9.94 68.69 -7.65
CA ASN A 428 -9.84 67.66 -8.69
C ASN A 428 -8.47 66.97 -8.72
N ARG A 429 -7.38 67.68 -8.35
CA ARG A 429 -6.04 67.07 -8.21
C ARG A 429 -6.00 66.09 -7.02
N VAL A 430 -6.46 66.52 -5.85
CA VAL A 430 -6.50 65.71 -4.62
C VAL A 430 -7.44 64.51 -4.78
N LEU A 431 -8.60 64.68 -5.46
CA LEU A 431 -9.50 63.58 -5.82
C LEU A 431 -8.87 62.58 -6.80
N ALA A 432 -8.03 63.04 -7.74
CA ALA A 432 -7.33 62.16 -8.67
C ALA A 432 -6.26 61.31 -7.94
N GLU A 433 -5.52 61.91 -6.99
CA GLU A 433 -4.58 61.20 -6.13
C GLU A 433 -5.29 60.18 -5.24
N TYR A 434 -6.37 60.58 -4.55
CA TYR A 434 -7.19 59.69 -3.73
C TYR A 434 -7.75 58.50 -4.53
N ARG A 435 -8.26 58.75 -5.75
CA ARG A 435 -8.76 57.67 -6.62
C ARG A 435 -7.68 56.69 -7.00
N ARG A 436 -6.48 57.17 -7.31
CA ARG A 436 -5.35 56.30 -7.65
C ARG A 436 -4.99 55.42 -6.46
N GLU A 437 -4.88 55.98 -5.26
CA GLU A 437 -4.58 55.23 -4.03
C GLU A 437 -5.69 54.23 -3.67
N ALA A 438 -6.96 54.62 -3.82
CA ALA A 438 -8.10 53.73 -3.60
C ALA A 438 -8.09 52.55 -4.58
N LEU A 439 -7.81 52.79 -5.85
CA LEU A 439 -7.73 51.75 -6.88
C LEU A 439 -6.51 50.83 -6.68
N GLU A 440 -5.36 51.38 -6.28
CA GLU A 440 -4.18 50.57 -5.91
C GLU A 440 -4.46 49.69 -4.68
N ALA A 441 -5.18 50.22 -3.68
CA ALA A 441 -5.61 49.48 -2.49
C ALA A 441 -6.60 48.35 -2.83
N GLU A 442 -7.59 48.64 -3.69
CA GLU A 442 -8.56 47.65 -4.17
C GLU A 442 -7.89 46.52 -4.95
N ASN A 443 -7.01 46.86 -5.90
CA ASN A 443 -6.23 45.88 -6.67
C ASN A 443 -5.34 45.02 -5.75
N ALA A 444 -4.70 45.64 -4.75
CA ALA A 444 -3.89 44.91 -3.77
C ALA A 444 -4.75 43.96 -2.92
N ALA A 445 -5.96 44.37 -2.51
CA ALA A 445 -6.90 43.52 -1.79
C ALA A 445 -7.37 42.34 -2.65
N ALA A 446 -7.76 42.59 -3.89
CA ALA A 446 -8.15 41.57 -4.85
C ALA A 446 -7.00 40.57 -5.10
N ALA A 447 -5.76 41.04 -5.26
CA ALA A 447 -4.57 40.21 -5.41
C ALA A 447 -4.35 39.29 -4.18
N ARG A 448 -4.44 39.84 -2.96
CA ARG A 448 -4.33 39.06 -1.72
C ARG A 448 -5.39 37.96 -1.62
N GLU A 449 -6.65 38.27 -1.98
CA GLU A 449 -7.73 37.28 -1.93
C GLU A 449 -7.47 36.08 -2.85
N LEU A 450 -6.92 36.30 -4.05
CA LEU A 450 -6.56 35.19 -4.93
C LEU A 450 -5.41 34.38 -4.37
N PHE A 451 -4.33 35.02 -3.91
CA PHE A 451 -3.22 34.25 -3.36
C PHE A 451 -3.67 33.39 -2.17
N ALA A 452 -4.61 33.89 -1.37
CA ALA A 452 -5.27 33.11 -0.33
C ALA A 452 -6.04 31.89 -0.89
N LYS A 453 -6.87 32.09 -1.94
CA LYS A 453 -7.58 30.99 -2.63
C LYS A 453 -6.62 29.97 -3.27
N GLN A 454 -5.49 30.40 -3.81
CA GLN A 454 -4.47 29.51 -4.39
C GLN A 454 -3.75 28.69 -3.32
N ALA A 455 -3.34 29.35 -2.23
CA ALA A 455 -2.72 28.66 -1.10
C ALA A 455 -3.67 27.61 -0.51
N ARG A 456 -4.96 27.93 -0.38
CA ARG A 456 -6.02 26.98 -0.03
C ARG A 456 -6.07 25.77 -0.96
N ALA A 457 -6.12 25.99 -2.28
CA ALA A 457 -6.22 24.90 -3.25
C ALA A 457 -5.01 23.96 -3.19
N VAL A 458 -3.80 24.51 -3.06
CA VAL A 458 -2.58 23.70 -2.89
C VAL A 458 -2.60 22.94 -1.57
N ALA A 459 -3.03 23.57 -0.48
CA ALA A 459 -3.17 22.91 0.81
C ALA A 459 -4.12 21.71 0.74
N ASP A 460 -5.30 21.88 0.13
CA ASP A 460 -6.30 20.82 0.03
C ASP A 460 -5.78 19.64 -0.82
N LEU A 461 -5.05 19.91 -1.92
CA LEU A 461 -4.40 18.85 -2.71
C LEU A 461 -3.34 18.07 -1.94
N LEU A 462 -2.47 18.77 -1.20
CA LEU A 462 -1.43 18.15 -0.39
C LEU A 462 -2.04 17.31 0.74
N LYS A 463 -3.13 17.79 1.34
CA LYS A 463 -3.88 17.07 2.36
C LYS A 463 -4.50 15.79 1.80
N ASP A 464 -5.15 15.84 0.64
CA ASP A 464 -5.73 14.65 0.02
C ASP A 464 -4.67 13.62 -0.37
N LEU A 465 -3.51 14.08 -0.87
CA LEU A 465 -2.38 13.21 -1.17
C LEU A 465 -1.80 12.57 0.11
N ALA A 466 -1.68 13.35 1.19
CA ALA A 466 -1.24 12.86 2.50
C ALA A 466 -2.14 11.73 3.02
N VAL A 467 -3.46 11.91 2.93
CA VAL A 467 -4.46 10.88 3.32
C VAL A 467 -4.30 9.62 2.46
N ARG A 468 -4.17 9.74 1.12
CA ARG A 468 -3.98 8.58 0.24
C ARG A 468 -2.67 7.82 0.51
N GLN A 469 -1.59 8.52 0.86
CA GLN A 469 -0.32 7.87 1.18
C GLN A 469 -0.36 7.14 2.52
N SER A 470 -0.99 7.73 3.54
CA SER A 470 -1.04 7.20 4.91
C SER A 470 -1.92 5.95 5.10
N VAL A 471 -2.71 5.55 4.10
CA VAL A 471 -3.49 4.29 4.16
C VAL A 471 -2.56 3.08 4.34
N PRO A 472 -2.73 2.28 5.41
CA PRO A 472 -1.84 1.16 5.71
C PRO A 472 -2.00 0.05 4.66
N THR A 473 -0.88 -0.57 4.33
CA THR A 473 -0.86 -1.65 3.34
C THR A 473 -1.31 -2.97 3.96
N GLY A 474 -2.13 -3.73 3.23
CA GLY A 474 -2.74 -4.97 3.75
C GLY A 474 -4.14 -4.79 4.35
N ALA A 475 -4.86 -3.71 4.06
CA ALA A 475 -6.31 -3.65 4.31
C ALA A 475 -7.07 -4.75 3.53
N ASN A 476 -6.58 -5.12 2.35
CA ASN A 476 -7.25 -6.02 1.41
C ASN A 476 -6.64 -7.44 1.34
N VAL A 477 -6.35 -8.06 2.48
CA VAL A 477 -5.74 -9.43 2.52
C VAL A 477 -6.63 -10.48 1.85
N GLN A 478 -7.95 -10.34 1.93
CA GLN A 478 -8.89 -11.27 1.28
C GLN A 478 -8.77 -11.20 -0.25
N ALA A 479 -8.75 -9.99 -0.82
CA ALA A 479 -8.55 -9.78 -2.25
C ALA A 479 -7.17 -10.31 -2.72
N GLU A 480 -6.11 -10.11 -1.93
CA GLU A 480 -4.79 -10.69 -2.22
C GLU A 480 -4.85 -12.23 -2.36
N GLN A 481 -5.58 -12.91 -1.47
CA GLN A 481 -5.75 -14.36 -1.49
C GLN A 481 -6.58 -14.84 -2.68
N GLU A 482 -7.66 -14.14 -3.01
CA GLU A 482 -8.51 -14.44 -4.17
C GLU A 482 -7.75 -14.27 -5.49
N ILE A 483 -6.98 -13.20 -5.62
CA ILE A 483 -6.10 -12.96 -6.79
C ILE A 483 -5.06 -14.07 -6.90
N GLN A 484 -4.42 -14.44 -5.79
CA GLN A 484 -3.41 -15.50 -5.79
C GLN A 484 -4.02 -16.87 -6.16
N ALA A 485 -5.23 -17.17 -5.68
CA ALA A 485 -5.97 -18.37 -6.06
C ALA A 485 -6.36 -18.37 -7.55
N ALA A 486 -6.82 -17.24 -8.07
CA ALA A 486 -7.19 -17.09 -9.48
C ALA A 486 -5.97 -17.23 -10.41
N LEU A 487 -4.84 -16.61 -10.08
CA LEU A 487 -3.58 -16.78 -10.81
C LEU A 487 -3.08 -18.23 -10.75
N GLY A 488 -3.18 -18.88 -9.59
CA GLY A 488 -2.87 -20.30 -9.42
C GLY A 488 -3.73 -21.21 -10.29
N SER A 489 -5.04 -20.96 -10.36
CA SER A 489 -5.96 -21.70 -11.25
C SER A 489 -5.64 -21.53 -12.74
N ALA A 490 -5.03 -20.39 -13.11
CA ALA A 490 -4.58 -20.09 -14.47
C ALA A 490 -3.19 -20.65 -14.80
N GLY A 491 -2.54 -21.34 -13.85
CA GLY A 491 -1.18 -21.88 -13.99
C GLY A 491 -0.08 -20.81 -13.92
N ILE A 492 -0.34 -19.67 -13.30
CA ILE A 492 0.61 -18.55 -13.16
C ILE A 492 1.14 -18.54 -11.73
N PRO A 493 2.41 -18.93 -11.48
CA PRO A 493 3.02 -18.90 -10.17
C PRO A 493 3.32 -17.44 -9.79
N CYS A 494 2.53 -16.93 -8.83
CA CYS A 494 2.69 -15.60 -8.27
C CYS A 494 3.35 -15.71 -6.88
N ASP A 495 4.49 -15.05 -6.73
CA ASP A 495 5.27 -15.04 -5.48
C ASP A 495 4.61 -14.14 -4.44
N GLU A 496 4.27 -12.92 -4.85
CA GLU A 496 3.75 -11.88 -3.96
C GLU A 496 2.68 -11.06 -4.72
N VAL A 497 1.55 -10.84 -4.03
CA VAL A 497 0.44 -9.97 -4.46
C VAL A 497 0.31 -8.85 -3.44
N PHE A 498 0.09 -7.64 -3.93
CA PHE A 498 -0.12 -6.47 -3.10
C PHE A 498 -1.22 -5.60 -3.69
N VAL A 499 -2.21 -5.24 -2.86
CA VAL A 499 -3.37 -4.46 -3.28
C VAL A 499 -3.41 -3.15 -2.49
N LEU A 500 -3.41 -2.02 -3.20
CA LEU A 500 -3.40 -0.68 -2.63
C LEU A 500 -4.65 0.13 -2.98
N GLY A 501 -5.19 0.85 -2.00
CA GLY A 501 -6.26 1.84 -2.18
C GLY A 501 -7.68 1.26 -2.27
N GLU A 502 -8.67 2.15 -2.34
CA GLU A 502 -10.09 1.83 -2.53
C GLU A 502 -10.41 1.43 -3.97
N MET A 503 -9.78 2.10 -4.94
CA MET A 503 -9.70 1.67 -6.34
C MET A 503 -8.41 0.85 -6.48
N PRO A 504 -8.51 -0.49 -6.50
CA PRO A 504 -7.37 -1.32 -6.14
C PRO A 504 -6.29 -1.26 -7.23
N GLU A 505 -5.15 -0.64 -6.91
CA GLU A 505 -3.94 -0.81 -7.71
C GLU A 505 -3.24 -2.09 -7.26
N ILE A 506 -2.98 -2.98 -8.21
CA ILE A 506 -2.51 -4.34 -7.93
C ILE A 506 -1.08 -4.49 -8.41
N TYR A 507 -0.19 -4.87 -7.50
CA TYR A 507 1.20 -5.21 -7.78
C TYR A 507 1.36 -6.72 -7.69
N LEU A 508 1.87 -7.31 -8.77
CA LEU A 508 2.10 -8.75 -8.86
C LEU A 508 3.57 -9.02 -9.13
N THR A 509 4.15 -9.94 -8.38
CA THR A 509 5.46 -10.54 -8.71
C THR A 509 5.23 -11.94 -9.26
N VAL A 510 5.60 -12.16 -10.53
CA VAL A 510 5.34 -13.41 -11.25
C VAL A 510 6.65 -14.02 -11.74
N CYS A 511 6.78 -15.34 -11.56
CA CYS A 511 7.91 -16.13 -12.04
C CYS A 511 7.65 -16.65 -13.46
N GLY A 512 8.31 -16.04 -14.45
CA GLY A 512 8.16 -16.35 -15.88
C GLY A 512 7.46 -15.26 -16.67
N ASN A 513 7.66 -15.27 -17.99
CA ASN A 513 7.07 -14.30 -18.90
C ASN A 513 5.71 -14.79 -19.41
N TYR A 514 4.63 -14.31 -18.79
CA TYR A 514 3.28 -14.63 -19.23
C TYR A 514 2.69 -13.49 -20.06
N ALA A 515 1.85 -13.86 -21.03
CA ALA A 515 1.08 -12.91 -21.81
C ALA A 515 0.17 -12.07 -20.90
N GLN A 516 0.21 -10.75 -21.07
CA GLN A 516 -0.59 -9.79 -20.30
C GLN A 516 -2.07 -10.18 -20.24
N ARG A 517 -2.64 -10.64 -21.37
CA ARG A 517 -4.05 -11.05 -21.48
C ARG A 517 -4.42 -12.12 -20.45
N ARG A 518 -3.55 -13.11 -20.20
CA ARG A 518 -3.82 -14.18 -19.22
C ARG A 518 -3.83 -13.65 -17.78
N ILE A 519 -2.93 -12.72 -17.46
CA ILE A 519 -2.86 -12.08 -16.13
C ILE A 519 -4.10 -11.22 -15.90
N CYS A 520 -4.45 -10.36 -16.87
CA CYS A 520 -5.66 -9.53 -16.81
C CYS A 520 -6.93 -10.40 -16.66
N ALA A 521 -7.07 -11.47 -17.45
CA ALA A 521 -8.24 -12.35 -17.38
C ALA A 521 -8.35 -13.11 -16.03
N ALA A 522 -7.22 -13.44 -15.40
CA ALA A 522 -7.22 -14.05 -14.06
C ALA A 522 -7.64 -13.04 -12.98
N LEU A 523 -7.13 -11.81 -13.06
CA LEU A 523 -7.49 -10.71 -12.16
C LEU A 523 -8.96 -10.32 -12.29
N SER A 524 -9.49 -10.25 -13.51
CA SER A 524 -10.88 -9.89 -13.75
C SER A 524 -11.86 -10.91 -13.20
N ARG A 525 -11.49 -12.20 -13.21
CA ARG A 525 -12.25 -13.26 -12.54
C ARG A 525 -12.22 -13.13 -11.02
N ALA A 526 -11.10 -12.72 -10.44
CA ALA A 526 -10.99 -12.53 -8.99
C ALA A 526 -11.75 -11.29 -8.49
N MET A 527 -11.61 -10.17 -9.20
CA MET A 527 -12.05 -8.85 -8.73
C MET A 527 -13.42 -8.42 -9.28
N GLY A 528 -13.98 -9.15 -10.25
CA GLY A 528 -15.25 -8.80 -10.91
C GLY A 528 -15.20 -7.50 -11.75
N LYS A 529 -14.01 -7.00 -12.06
CA LYS A 529 -13.77 -5.78 -12.86
C LYS A 529 -12.66 -6.02 -13.87
N GLU A 530 -12.68 -5.31 -15.01
CA GLU A 530 -11.59 -5.39 -15.97
C GLU A 530 -10.34 -4.66 -15.47
N TYR A 531 -9.16 -5.24 -15.70
CA TYR A 531 -7.88 -4.62 -15.34
C TYR A 531 -6.96 -4.51 -16.55
N THR A 532 -6.33 -3.35 -16.71
CA THR A 532 -5.27 -3.12 -17.70
C THR A 532 -3.90 -3.04 -17.04
N LEU A 533 -2.87 -3.45 -17.78
CA LEU A 533 -1.48 -3.30 -17.36
C LEU A 533 -1.08 -1.83 -17.49
N SER A 534 -0.66 -1.22 -16.39
CA SER A 534 -0.12 0.13 -16.38
C SER A 534 1.40 0.12 -16.55
N ALA A 535 2.10 -0.76 -15.83
CA ALA A 535 3.55 -0.87 -15.94
C ALA A 535 4.03 -2.32 -15.79
N ARG A 536 5.09 -2.67 -16.51
CA ARG A 536 5.82 -3.93 -16.37
C ARG A 536 7.29 -3.62 -16.14
N ARG A 537 7.88 -4.22 -15.10
CA ARG A 537 9.30 -4.11 -14.79
C ARG A 537 9.92 -5.50 -14.68
N ASN A 538 11.10 -5.67 -15.25
CA ASN A 538 11.91 -6.87 -15.07
C ASN A 538 12.82 -6.65 -13.84
N VAL A 539 12.79 -7.57 -12.88
CA VAL A 539 13.62 -7.52 -11.67
C VAL A 539 14.80 -8.48 -11.76
N CYS A 540 14.58 -9.70 -12.26
CA CYS A 540 15.59 -10.73 -12.48
C CYS A 540 15.26 -11.52 -13.75
N ALA A 541 16.21 -12.31 -14.27
CA ALA A 541 16.08 -13.09 -15.51
C ALA A 541 14.69 -13.73 -15.74
N ASP A 542 14.08 -14.31 -14.70
CA ASP A 542 12.75 -14.94 -14.75
C ASP A 542 11.71 -14.31 -13.81
N LYS A 543 11.89 -13.08 -13.32
CA LYS A 543 10.92 -12.41 -12.44
C LYS A 543 10.48 -11.05 -12.97
N TYR A 544 9.16 -10.93 -13.11
CA TYR A 544 8.51 -9.72 -13.60
C TYR A 544 7.56 -9.16 -12.56
N VAL A 545 7.59 -7.84 -12.41
CA VAL A 545 6.63 -7.08 -11.62
C VAL A 545 5.63 -6.43 -12.57
N TYR A 546 4.35 -6.73 -12.36
CA TYR A 546 3.24 -6.14 -13.11
C TYR A 546 2.46 -5.20 -12.18
N VAL A 547 2.19 -3.99 -12.65
CA VAL A 547 1.32 -3.01 -11.99
C VAL A 547 0.05 -2.90 -12.82
N LEU A 548 -1.07 -3.28 -12.23
CA LEU A 548 -2.37 -3.29 -12.91
C LEU A 548 -3.36 -2.37 -12.21
N ARG A 549 -4.21 -1.73 -13.01
CA ARG A 549 -5.24 -0.81 -12.55
C ARG A 549 -6.59 -1.11 -13.22
N PRO A 550 -7.72 -0.76 -12.59
CA PRO A 550 -9.03 -0.99 -13.18
C PRO A 550 -9.18 -0.22 -14.49
N THR A 551 -9.66 -0.90 -15.52
CA THR A 551 -9.86 -0.35 -16.87
C THR A 551 -11.00 0.68 -16.84
N PRO A 552 -10.82 1.88 -17.41
CA PRO A 552 -11.92 2.84 -17.53
C PRO A 552 -12.99 2.34 -18.51
N VAL A 553 -14.23 2.79 -18.33
CA VAL A 553 -15.40 2.38 -19.12
C VAL A 553 -15.30 2.90 -20.56
N TYR A 554 -14.82 4.12 -20.72
CA TYR A 554 -14.70 4.81 -21.99
C TYR A 554 -13.24 5.03 -22.39
N ASP A 555 -13.06 5.30 -23.68
CA ASP A 555 -11.85 5.87 -24.26
C ASP A 555 -12.26 7.00 -25.22
N ALA A 556 -11.30 7.81 -25.65
CA ALA A 556 -11.58 8.97 -26.49
C ALA A 556 -10.71 8.96 -27.75
N ALA A 557 -11.31 9.35 -28.88
CA ALA A 557 -10.63 9.66 -30.12
C ALA A 557 -10.82 11.14 -30.41
N PHE A 558 -9.82 11.80 -30.98
CA PHE A 558 -9.88 13.22 -31.31
C PHE A 558 -9.46 13.48 -32.75
N GLY A 559 -9.85 14.63 -33.26
CA GLY A 559 -9.44 15.14 -34.55
C GLY A 559 -9.30 16.65 -34.49
N VAL A 560 -8.27 17.17 -35.15
CA VAL A 560 -7.98 18.61 -35.21
C VAL A 560 -7.77 19.00 -36.66
N ALA A 561 -8.46 20.05 -37.10
CA ALA A 561 -8.25 20.66 -38.39
C ALA A 561 -8.05 22.16 -38.19
N SER A 562 -7.03 22.74 -38.80
CA SER A 562 -6.77 24.17 -38.73
C SER A 562 -6.29 24.75 -40.06
N ALA A 563 -6.59 26.03 -40.28
CA ALA A 563 -6.08 26.84 -41.38
C ALA A 563 -5.62 28.20 -40.85
N THR A 564 -4.39 28.58 -41.22
CA THR A 564 -3.83 29.89 -40.89
C THR A 564 -4.45 30.96 -41.76
N LYS A 565 -4.71 32.12 -41.18
CA LYS A 565 -5.13 33.32 -41.90
C LYS A 565 -4.20 33.63 -43.07
N GLU A 566 -4.79 33.99 -44.21
CA GLU A 566 -4.03 34.31 -45.40
C GLU A 566 -3.12 35.53 -45.17
N GLY A 567 -1.82 35.38 -45.44
CA GLY A 567 -0.81 36.42 -45.27
C GLY A 567 -0.04 36.37 -43.95
N GLU A 568 -0.43 35.51 -43.02
CA GLU A 568 0.26 35.30 -41.75
C GLU A 568 1.22 34.10 -41.79
N SER A 569 2.26 34.14 -40.97
CA SER A 569 3.25 33.05 -40.89
C SER A 569 2.90 31.94 -39.91
N ALA A 570 1.92 32.17 -39.02
CA ALA A 570 1.51 31.24 -37.97
C ALA A 570 0.03 31.45 -37.62
N CYS A 571 -0.64 30.36 -37.23
CA CYS A 571 -1.99 30.38 -36.70
C CYS A 571 -2.00 30.92 -35.26
N GLY A 572 -2.82 31.91 -34.95
CA GLY A 572 -3.05 32.42 -33.60
C GLY A 572 -3.75 31.43 -32.68
N ASP A 573 -4.52 30.49 -33.24
CA ASP A 573 -5.19 29.42 -32.50
C ASP A 573 -4.25 28.30 -32.06
N THR A 574 -4.50 27.76 -30.87
CA THR A 574 -3.78 26.63 -30.27
C THR A 574 -4.74 25.61 -29.69
N THR A 575 -4.51 24.32 -29.96
CA THR A 575 -5.29 23.22 -29.38
C THR A 575 -4.44 22.31 -28.51
N SER A 576 -5.05 21.68 -27.51
CA SER A 576 -4.44 20.57 -26.78
C SER A 576 -5.44 19.49 -26.46
N VAL A 577 -4.98 18.24 -26.56
CA VAL A 577 -5.69 17.06 -26.06
C VAL A 577 -4.69 16.26 -25.23
N LEU A 578 -4.95 16.20 -23.94
CA LEU A 578 -4.02 15.66 -22.96
C LEU A 578 -4.73 14.69 -22.04
N ARG A 579 -4.13 13.53 -21.82
CA ARG A 579 -4.52 12.65 -20.73
C ARG A 579 -3.94 13.17 -19.40
N ILE A 580 -4.81 13.70 -18.52
CA ILE A 580 -4.43 14.21 -17.19
C ILE A 580 -3.98 13.03 -16.31
N ASP A 581 -4.79 11.97 -16.30
CA ASP A 581 -4.51 10.72 -15.60
C ASP A 581 -5.16 9.52 -16.33
N GLU A 582 -5.11 8.32 -15.75
CA GLU A 582 -5.70 7.13 -16.39
C GLU A 582 -7.23 7.21 -16.60
N ARG A 583 -7.93 8.11 -15.92
CA ARG A 583 -9.39 8.24 -15.90
C ARG A 583 -9.88 9.56 -16.43
N ASN A 584 -9.06 10.59 -16.52
CA ASN A 584 -9.46 11.92 -16.96
C ASN A 584 -8.58 12.40 -18.10
N PHE A 585 -9.21 13.03 -19.10
CA PHE A 585 -8.49 13.77 -20.13
C PHE A 585 -9.02 15.20 -20.23
N LEU A 586 -8.14 16.09 -20.69
CA LEU A 586 -8.36 17.49 -21.01
C LEU A 586 -8.41 17.62 -22.52
N CYS A 587 -9.34 18.41 -23.03
CA CYS A 587 -9.25 18.97 -24.38
C CYS A 587 -9.49 20.47 -24.31
N ALA A 588 -8.71 21.24 -25.04
CA ALA A 588 -8.74 22.69 -24.99
C ALA A 588 -8.46 23.32 -26.36
N LEU A 589 -9.09 24.46 -26.61
CA LEU A 589 -8.86 25.34 -27.74
C LEU A 589 -8.66 26.76 -27.18
N ALA A 590 -7.55 27.39 -27.53
CA ALA A 590 -7.23 28.76 -27.16
C ALA A 590 -7.04 29.58 -28.44
N ASP A 591 -7.75 30.70 -28.54
CA ASP A 591 -7.68 31.66 -29.63
C ASP A 591 -7.10 32.96 -29.06
N GLY A 592 -5.94 33.34 -29.56
CA GLY A 592 -5.22 34.53 -29.10
C GLY A 592 -5.62 35.74 -29.93
N MET A 593 -5.98 36.85 -29.28
CA MET A 593 -6.34 38.07 -29.97
C MET A 593 -5.28 38.49 -31.00
N GLY A 594 -5.74 38.76 -32.23
CA GLY A 594 -4.89 39.16 -33.35
C GLY A 594 -4.64 37.99 -34.31
N SER A 595 -3.54 38.05 -35.06
CA SER A 595 -3.11 36.96 -35.94
C SER A 595 -1.59 36.84 -35.97
N GLY A 596 -1.07 35.70 -36.41
CA GLY A 596 0.37 35.50 -36.52
C GLY A 596 1.06 35.10 -35.20
N GLY A 597 2.37 35.36 -35.12
CA GLY A 597 3.23 34.83 -34.05
C GLY A 597 2.93 35.37 -32.64
N GLU A 598 2.47 36.61 -32.51
CA GLU A 598 2.15 37.19 -31.20
C GLU A 598 0.87 36.57 -30.61
N ALA A 599 -0.17 36.43 -31.41
CA ALA A 599 -1.41 35.74 -31.06
C ALA A 599 -1.13 34.29 -30.63
N ARG A 600 -0.29 33.58 -31.40
CA ARG A 600 0.17 32.23 -31.08
C ARG A 600 0.88 32.15 -29.73
N SER A 601 1.79 33.09 -29.45
CA SER A 601 2.52 33.10 -28.17
C SER A 601 1.59 33.32 -26.97
N LEU A 602 0.51 34.10 -27.16
CA LEU A 602 -0.49 34.33 -26.12
C LEU A 602 -1.34 33.08 -25.88
N SER A 603 -1.86 32.46 -26.93
CA SER A 603 -2.67 31.24 -26.84
C SER A 603 -1.86 30.04 -26.29
N ASP A 604 -0.60 29.87 -26.74
CA ASP A 604 0.32 28.86 -26.19
C ASP A 604 0.59 29.09 -24.69
N ALA A 605 0.80 30.34 -24.25
CA ALA A 605 1.06 30.63 -22.83
C ALA A 605 -0.15 30.32 -21.94
N ALA A 606 -1.36 30.71 -22.38
CA ALA A 606 -2.61 30.40 -21.67
C ALA A 606 -2.80 28.88 -21.55
N LEU A 607 -2.64 28.17 -22.66
CA LEU A 607 -2.93 26.75 -22.73
C LEU A 607 -1.90 25.89 -21.99
N ASN A 608 -0.61 26.23 -22.05
CA ASN A 608 0.44 25.57 -21.24
C ASN A 608 0.22 25.71 -19.73
N LEU A 609 -0.28 26.87 -19.28
CA LEU A 609 -0.58 27.11 -17.88
C LEU A 609 -1.79 26.28 -17.44
N VAL A 610 -2.86 26.27 -18.24
CA VAL A 610 -4.05 25.43 -18.02
C VAL A 610 -3.63 23.96 -17.88
N GLU A 611 -2.85 23.44 -18.84
CA GLU A 611 -2.33 22.07 -18.78
C GLU A 611 -1.58 21.76 -17.49
N SER A 612 -0.67 22.64 -17.10
CA SER A 612 0.20 22.43 -15.94
C SER A 612 -0.61 22.35 -14.65
N LEU A 613 -1.59 23.24 -14.48
CA LEU A 613 -2.43 23.28 -13.28
C LEU A 613 -3.42 22.11 -13.22
N PHE A 614 -4.00 21.70 -14.36
CA PHE A 614 -4.83 20.50 -14.42
C PHE A 614 -4.03 19.21 -14.18
N ARG A 615 -2.81 19.09 -14.72
CA ARG A 615 -1.90 17.95 -14.41
C ARG A 615 -1.51 17.90 -12.94
N ALA A 616 -1.42 19.05 -12.27
CA ALA A 616 -1.19 19.14 -10.83
C ALA A 616 -2.43 18.74 -10.00
N GLY A 617 -3.58 18.53 -10.64
CA GLY A 617 -4.83 18.11 -10.00
C GLY A 617 -5.68 19.24 -9.45
N MET A 618 -5.39 20.51 -9.80
CA MET A 618 -6.17 21.65 -9.32
C MET A 618 -7.59 21.64 -9.89
N ALA A 619 -8.55 22.14 -9.10
CA ALA A 619 -9.94 22.26 -9.51
C ALA A 619 -10.08 23.25 -10.67
N GLY A 620 -10.92 22.92 -11.67
CA GLY A 620 -11.02 23.69 -12.92
C GLY A 620 -11.33 25.18 -12.71
N GLU A 621 -12.22 25.52 -11.77
CA GLU A 621 -12.51 26.91 -11.43
C GLU A 621 -11.25 27.66 -10.94
N THR A 622 -10.47 27.04 -10.06
CA THR A 622 -9.22 27.60 -9.55
C THR A 622 -8.19 27.77 -10.66
N VAL A 623 -8.05 26.77 -11.55
CA VAL A 623 -7.15 26.84 -12.71
C VAL A 623 -7.45 28.09 -13.53
N LEU A 624 -8.71 28.29 -13.91
CA LEU A 624 -9.10 29.36 -14.81
C LEU A 624 -9.00 30.75 -14.18
N LEU A 625 -9.35 30.90 -12.90
CA LEU A 625 -9.13 32.15 -12.17
C LEU A 625 -7.63 32.52 -12.09
N THR A 626 -6.76 31.51 -11.94
CA THR A 626 -5.30 31.71 -11.94
C THR A 626 -4.82 32.16 -13.31
N VAL A 627 -5.27 31.50 -14.36
CA VAL A 627 -4.90 31.81 -15.74
C VAL A 627 -5.37 33.22 -16.12
N ASN A 628 -6.64 33.57 -15.82
CA ASN A 628 -7.19 34.90 -16.08
C ASN A 628 -6.29 36.02 -15.53
N ARG A 629 -5.89 35.87 -14.26
CA ARG A 629 -5.08 36.88 -13.58
C ARG A 629 -3.63 36.91 -14.04
N LEU A 630 -3.03 35.76 -14.34
CA LEU A 630 -1.67 35.74 -14.88
C LEU A 630 -1.60 36.36 -16.28
N LEU A 631 -2.65 36.19 -17.09
CA LEU A 631 -2.75 36.85 -18.39
C LEU A 631 -2.99 38.36 -18.25
N SER A 632 -3.77 38.82 -17.26
CA SER A 632 -4.02 40.26 -17.04
C SER A 632 -2.78 41.05 -16.58
N PHE A 633 -1.72 40.39 -16.10
CA PHE A 633 -0.46 41.05 -15.72
C PHE A 633 0.49 41.34 -16.89
N ARG A 634 0.22 40.83 -18.11
CA ARG A 634 1.06 41.15 -19.27
C ARG A 634 0.89 42.63 -19.67
N LYS A 635 2.00 43.27 -20.04
CA LYS A 635 1.96 44.62 -20.63
C LYS A 635 1.45 44.51 -22.09
N GLY A 636 0.20 44.88 -22.33
CA GLY A 636 -0.46 44.92 -23.64
C GLY A 636 -1.96 44.58 -23.53
N GLU A 637 -2.77 45.03 -24.49
CA GLU A 637 -4.22 44.72 -24.56
C GLU A 637 -4.49 43.28 -25.07
N GLY A 638 -3.64 42.31 -24.74
CA GLY A 638 -3.76 40.95 -25.27
C GLY A 638 -4.65 40.07 -24.39
N PHE A 639 -5.79 39.62 -24.92
CA PHE A 639 -6.64 38.60 -24.31
C PHE A 639 -6.67 37.33 -25.15
N ALA A 640 -7.02 36.20 -24.53
CA ALA A 640 -7.23 34.94 -25.22
C ALA A 640 -8.60 34.37 -24.88
N CYS A 641 -9.32 33.94 -25.91
CA CYS A 641 -10.51 33.13 -25.79
C CYS A 641 -10.08 31.69 -25.49
N LEU A 642 -10.76 31.03 -24.56
CA LEU A 642 -10.38 29.69 -24.11
C LEU A 642 -11.61 28.80 -23.93
N ASP A 643 -11.60 27.68 -24.62
CA ASP A 643 -12.50 26.55 -24.41
C ASP A 643 -11.71 25.40 -23.78
N VAL A 644 -12.22 24.84 -22.68
CA VAL A 644 -11.65 23.69 -22.00
C VAL A 644 -12.75 22.69 -21.68
N ALA A 645 -12.50 21.41 -21.87
CA ALA A 645 -13.31 20.36 -21.26
C ALA A 645 -12.43 19.33 -20.57
N THR A 646 -12.79 19.02 -19.32
CA THR A 646 -12.26 17.86 -18.61
C THR A 646 -13.30 16.76 -18.61
N VAL A 647 -12.92 15.57 -19.11
CA VAL A 647 -13.83 14.44 -19.26
C VAL A 647 -13.35 13.25 -18.44
N ASN A 648 -14.24 12.71 -17.60
CA ASN A 648 -14.02 11.52 -16.82
C ASN A 648 -14.44 10.26 -17.61
N LEU A 649 -13.47 9.41 -17.92
CA LEU A 649 -13.60 8.18 -18.71
C LEU A 649 -14.30 7.02 -17.96
N ASP A 650 -14.57 7.13 -16.66
CA ASP A 650 -15.38 6.13 -15.96
C ASP A 650 -16.87 6.42 -16.08
N THR A 651 -17.24 7.70 -16.06
CA THR A 651 -18.64 8.15 -15.96
C THR A 651 -19.17 8.81 -17.24
N GLY A 652 -18.27 9.27 -18.12
CA GLY A 652 -18.62 10.12 -19.25
C GLY A 652 -18.87 11.58 -18.86
N ARG A 653 -18.73 11.97 -17.59
CA ARG A 653 -18.94 13.35 -17.15
C ARG A 653 -17.90 14.28 -17.77
N ALA A 654 -18.36 15.29 -18.50
CA ALA A 654 -17.59 16.37 -19.08
C ALA A 654 -17.93 17.69 -18.38
N ASP A 655 -16.95 18.30 -17.73
CA ASP A 655 -17.04 19.66 -17.20
C ASP A 655 -16.38 20.60 -18.23
N ILE A 656 -17.21 21.43 -18.87
CA ILE A 656 -16.85 22.29 -20.01
C ILE A 656 -16.81 23.73 -19.51
N VAL A 657 -15.75 24.45 -19.79
CA VAL A 657 -15.61 25.85 -19.47
C VAL A 657 -15.28 26.63 -20.73
N LYS A 658 -16.03 27.70 -20.96
CA LYS A 658 -15.84 28.62 -22.07
C LYS A 658 -15.47 29.98 -21.49
N ALA A 659 -14.57 30.70 -22.15
CA ALA A 659 -14.19 32.06 -21.78
C ALA A 659 -13.91 32.87 -23.04
N GLY A 660 -14.83 33.75 -23.44
CA GLY A 660 -14.67 34.64 -24.59
C GLY A 660 -14.82 34.02 -25.98
N SER A 661 -15.06 32.72 -26.07
CA SER A 661 -15.09 31.94 -27.30
C SER A 661 -16.51 31.79 -27.90
N PRO A 662 -16.63 31.54 -29.22
CA PRO A 662 -17.91 31.29 -29.89
C PRO A 662 -18.56 29.96 -29.45
N LEU A 663 -19.67 29.58 -30.08
CA LEU A 663 -20.47 28.41 -29.74
C LEU A 663 -19.68 27.10 -29.85
N ALA A 664 -19.84 26.21 -28.86
CA ALA A 664 -19.40 24.82 -28.93
C ALA A 664 -20.59 23.91 -29.24
N PHE A 665 -20.35 22.69 -29.72
CA PHE A 665 -21.41 21.77 -30.11
C PHE A 665 -21.22 20.38 -29.51
N LEU A 666 -22.30 19.79 -29.02
CA LEU A 666 -22.36 18.40 -28.59
C LEU A 666 -23.25 17.59 -29.53
N ILE A 667 -22.64 16.73 -30.32
CA ILE A 667 -23.34 15.82 -31.23
C ILE A 667 -23.65 14.54 -30.47
N THR A 668 -24.95 14.27 -30.30
CA THR A 668 -25.45 13.02 -29.73
C THR A 668 -26.12 12.19 -30.82
N ARG A 669 -26.52 10.95 -30.51
CA ARG A 669 -27.23 10.08 -31.48
C ARG A 669 -28.51 10.69 -32.06
N SER A 670 -29.17 11.59 -31.33
CA SER A 670 -30.49 12.12 -31.71
C SER A 670 -30.50 13.60 -32.07
N LYS A 671 -29.52 14.38 -31.60
CA LYS A 671 -29.51 15.83 -31.77
C LYS A 671 -28.09 16.42 -31.72
N VAL A 672 -27.93 17.60 -32.32
CA VAL A 672 -26.81 18.50 -32.07
C VAL A 672 -27.27 19.53 -31.04
N GLU A 673 -26.61 19.57 -29.89
CA GLU A 673 -26.84 20.57 -28.83
C GLU A 673 -25.80 21.68 -28.93
N THR A 674 -26.26 22.93 -28.97
CA THR A 674 -25.39 24.10 -28.91
C THR A 674 -25.05 24.41 -27.45
N LEU A 675 -23.76 24.66 -27.19
CA LEU A 675 -23.20 24.99 -25.88
C LEU A 675 -22.72 26.43 -25.90
N GLU A 676 -23.41 27.28 -25.13
CA GLU A 676 -23.17 28.73 -25.06
C GLU A 676 -22.81 29.13 -23.63
N SER A 677 -22.03 30.21 -23.49
CA SER A 677 -21.67 30.79 -22.19
C SER A 677 -21.46 32.30 -22.34
N ASP A 678 -22.03 33.08 -21.43
CA ASP A 678 -21.91 34.56 -21.42
C ASP A 678 -20.59 35.05 -20.77
N SER A 679 -19.57 34.20 -20.69
CA SER A 679 -18.31 34.49 -20.02
C SER A 679 -17.36 35.29 -20.91
N LEU A 680 -16.82 36.38 -20.36
CA LEU A 680 -15.86 37.25 -21.04
C LEU A 680 -14.51 36.53 -21.29
N PRO A 681 -13.73 36.95 -22.31
CA PRO A 681 -12.39 36.43 -22.57
C PRO A 681 -11.42 36.61 -21.39
N LEU A 682 -10.45 35.70 -21.29
CA LEU A 682 -9.44 35.75 -20.22
C LEU A 682 -8.42 36.86 -20.49
N GLY A 683 -8.08 37.62 -19.45
CA GLY A 683 -7.11 38.72 -19.48
C GLY A 683 -7.72 40.12 -19.58
N ILE A 684 -9.03 40.26 -19.85
CA ILE A 684 -9.69 41.58 -20.05
C ILE A 684 -10.06 42.25 -18.72
N LEU A 685 -10.66 41.52 -17.77
CA LEU A 685 -11.09 42.05 -16.48
C LEU A 685 -10.71 41.10 -15.35
N GLU A 686 -10.27 41.66 -14.22
CA GLU A 686 -9.83 40.90 -13.04
C GLU A 686 -10.98 40.13 -12.34
N GLY A 687 -12.24 40.51 -12.60
CA GLY A 687 -13.47 39.97 -11.99
C GLY A 687 -14.25 38.95 -12.82
N VAL A 688 -13.71 38.44 -13.93
CA VAL A 688 -14.41 37.43 -14.75
C VAL A 688 -14.47 36.09 -14.01
N HIS A 689 -15.69 35.60 -13.78
CA HIS A 689 -15.96 34.25 -13.26
C HIS A 689 -16.35 33.34 -14.42
N PRO A 690 -15.48 32.40 -14.85
CA PRO A 690 -15.81 31.46 -15.90
C PRO A 690 -16.97 30.56 -15.46
N THR A 691 -17.97 30.39 -16.33
CA THR A 691 -19.10 29.48 -16.05
C THR A 691 -18.74 28.07 -16.50
N THR A 692 -19.02 27.07 -15.65
CA THR A 692 -18.81 25.66 -15.98
C THR A 692 -20.13 25.00 -16.38
N LEU A 693 -20.16 24.40 -17.57
CA LEU A 693 -21.24 23.60 -18.11
C LEU A 693 -20.93 22.12 -17.92
N THR A 694 -21.70 21.42 -17.08
CA THR A 694 -21.55 19.98 -16.90
C THR A 694 -22.48 19.21 -17.83
N ARG A 695 -21.94 18.23 -18.57
CA ARG A 695 -22.69 17.29 -19.42
C ARG A 695 -22.19 15.87 -19.21
N THR A 696 -23.03 14.87 -19.49
CA THR A 696 -22.64 13.46 -19.44
C THR A 696 -22.63 12.90 -20.86
N LEU A 697 -21.43 12.63 -21.37
CA LEU A 697 -21.19 12.05 -22.69
C LEU A 697 -21.42 10.53 -22.64
N SER A 698 -22.08 10.01 -23.67
CA SER A 698 -22.34 8.59 -23.86
C SER A 698 -21.51 8.02 -25.01
N ASP A 699 -21.57 6.70 -25.20
CA ASP A 699 -20.93 6.01 -26.31
C ASP A 699 -21.36 6.57 -27.68
N GLY A 700 -20.39 7.14 -28.39
CA GLY A 700 -20.53 7.72 -29.71
C GLY A 700 -20.76 9.23 -29.73
N ASP A 701 -20.94 9.87 -28.58
CA ASP A 701 -21.13 11.32 -28.52
C ASP A 701 -19.83 12.07 -28.88
N VAL A 702 -19.97 13.21 -29.56
CA VAL A 702 -18.86 14.02 -30.04
C VAL A 702 -18.98 15.46 -29.53
N LEU A 703 -17.99 15.90 -28.78
CA LEU A 703 -17.81 17.30 -28.40
C LEU A 703 -16.99 18.03 -29.47
N VAL A 704 -17.44 19.19 -29.92
CA VAL A 704 -16.80 20.00 -30.96
C VAL A 704 -16.56 21.41 -30.44
N PHE A 705 -15.28 21.81 -30.42
CA PHE A 705 -14.84 23.18 -30.21
C PHE A 705 -14.39 23.79 -31.53
N LEU A 706 -14.60 25.09 -31.69
CA LEU A 706 -14.26 25.84 -32.89
C LEU A 706 -13.88 27.28 -32.56
N SER A 707 -12.96 27.85 -33.33
CA SER A 707 -12.59 29.26 -33.21
C SER A 707 -13.58 30.17 -33.96
N ASP A 708 -13.45 31.47 -33.72
CA ASP A 708 -14.35 32.47 -34.31
C ASP A 708 -14.21 32.53 -35.84
N GLY A 709 -13.04 32.25 -36.40
CA GLY A 709 -12.80 32.11 -37.84
C GLY A 709 -13.70 31.06 -38.50
N ILE A 710 -14.02 29.95 -37.81
CA ILE A 710 -14.98 28.97 -38.31
C ILE A 710 -16.41 29.51 -38.19
N SER A 711 -16.79 30.00 -37.01
CA SER A 711 -18.17 30.45 -36.76
C SER A 711 -18.59 31.62 -37.67
N SER A 712 -17.66 32.54 -37.96
CA SER A 712 -17.86 33.71 -38.82
C SER A 712 -18.07 33.32 -40.28
N ALA A 713 -17.40 32.27 -40.76
CA ALA A 713 -17.58 31.76 -42.13
C ALA A 713 -18.96 31.14 -42.38
N PHE A 714 -19.63 30.61 -41.33
CA PHE A 714 -20.97 30.03 -41.44
C PHE A 714 -22.10 31.06 -41.30
N GLY A 715 -21.80 32.28 -40.86
CA GLY A 715 -22.77 33.37 -40.68
C GLY A 715 -23.59 33.28 -39.39
N SER A 716 -24.04 32.09 -38.99
CA SER A 716 -24.76 31.86 -37.74
C SER A 716 -24.44 30.52 -37.07
N GLY A 717 -24.59 30.44 -35.76
CA GLY A 717 -24.50 29.18 -35.01
C GLY A 717 -25.48 28.11 -35.44
N THR A 718 -26.66 28.52 -35.91
CA THR A 718 -27.69 27.62 -36.44
C THR A 718 -27.25 26.94 -37.73
N ASP A 719 -26.49 27.64 -38.59
CA ASP A 719 -25.98 27.06 -39.84
C ASP A 719 -24.91 25.99 -39.56
N VAL A 720 -24.06 26.22 -38.55
CA VAL A 720 -23.09 25.23 -38.07
C VAL A 720 -23.82 24.01 -37.52
N ALA A 721 -24.82 24.20 -36.64
CA ALA A 721 -25.61 23.11 -36.08
C ALA A 721 -26.32 22.29 -37.16
N GLN A 722 -26.89 22.96 -38.16
CA GLN A 722 -27.55 22.31 -39.29
C GLN A 722 -26.56 21.48 -40.12
N PHE A 723 -25.37 22.01 -40.41
CA PHE A 723 -24.33 21.25 -41.11
C PHE A 723 -23.91 20.01 -40.32
N LEU A 724 -23.64 20.16 -39.02
CA LEU A 724 -23.24 19.06 -38.13
C LEU A 724 -24.34 17.99 -38.04
N SER A 725 -25.62 18.38 -38.05
CA SER A 725 -26.75 17.43 -37.99
C SER A 725 -26.85 16.50 -39.20
N GLN A 726 -26.23 16.86 -40.33
CA GLN A 726 -26.24 16.10 -41.58
C GLN A 726 -25.04 15.16 -41.72
N LYS A 727 -24.07 15.19 -40.78
CA LYS A 727 -22.83 14.42 -40.85
C LYS A 727 -22.86 13.21 -39.91
N ILE A 728 -22.21 12.13 -40.34
CA ILE A 728 -21.95 10.97 -39.49
C ILE A 728 -20.67 11.22 -38.71
N ALA A 729 -20.79 11.53 -37.41
CA ALA A 729 -19.67 11.85 -36.54
C ALA A 729 -18.88 10.61 -36.03
N ALA A 730 -18.65 9.62 -36.90
CA ALA A 730 -17.95 8.38 -36.53
C ALA A 730 -16.43 8.57 -36.39
N ASN A 731 -15.82 9.35 -37.29
CA ASN A 731 -14.40 9.71 -37.24
C ASN A 731 -14.27 11.21 -36.92
N PRO A 732 -13.74 11.58 -35.74
CA PRO A 732 -13.64 12.99 -35.34
C PRO A 732 -12.71 13.80 -36.25
N GLN A 733 -11.65 13.20 -36.83
CA GLN A 733 -10.78 13.90 -37.78
C GLN A 733 -11.50 14.26 -39.07
N ALA A 734 -12.22 13.29 -39.66
CA ALA A 734 -12.99 13.53 -40.88
C ALA A 734 -14.10 14.58 -40.66
N LEU A 735 -14.70 14.61 -39.47
CA LEU A 735 -15.66 15.64 -39.09
C LEU A 735 -14.99 17.03 -39.05
N ALA A 736 -13.86 17.15 -38.36
CA ALA A 736 -13.09 18.39 -38.25
C ALA A 736 -12.65 18.91 -39.63
N ASP A 737 -12.09 18.04 -40.48
CA ASP A 737 -11.66 18.38 -41.84
C ASP A 737 -12.86 18.84 -42.69
N SER A 738 -14.02 18.18 -42.57
CA SER A 738 -15.22 18.55 -43.33
C SER A 738 -15.79 19.90 -42.92
N LEU A 739 -15.72 20.24 -41.64
CA LEU A 739 -16.21 21.52 -41.12
C LEU A 739 -15.29 22.67 -41.55
N LEU A 740 -13.96 22.46 -41.49
CA LEU A 740 -12.98 23.40 -41.99
C LEU A 740 -13.10 23.62 -43.51
N ALA A 741 -13.25 22.55 -44.28
CA ALA A 741 -13.41 22.64 -45.73
C ALA A 741 -14.67 23.41 -46.14
N GLU A 742 -15.78 23.21 -45.44
CA GLU A 742 -17.02 23.97 -45.65
C GLU A 742 -16.83 25.46 -45.28
N ALA A 743 -16.16 25.77 -44.16
CA ALA A 743 -15.83 27.14 -43.77
C ALA A 743 -15.01 27.86 -44.86
N LEU A 744 -13.98 27.19 -45.40
CA LEU A 744 -13.15 27.72 -46.48
C LEU A 744 -13.93 27.87 -47.79
N ALA A 745 -14.83 26.93 -48.11
CA ALA A 745 -15.66 27.01 -49.30
C ALA A 745 -16.63 28.20 -49.26
N ARG A 746 -17.19 28.51 -48.07
CA ARG A 746 -18.11 29.64 -47.87
C ARG A 746 -17.40 31.00 -47.90
N SER A 747 -16.22 31.08 -47.30
CA SER A 747 -15.43 32.32 -47.20
C SER A 747 -14.50 32.57 -48.40
N GLY A 748 -14.25 31.54 -49.22
CA GLY A 748 -13.31 31.50 -50.34
C GLY A 748 -11.84 31.43 -49.95
N ARG A 749 -11.50 31.92 -48.75
CA ARG A 749 -10.15 31.98 -48.17
C ARG A 749 -10.22 32.13 -46.65
N ALA A 750 -9.14 31.79 -45.94
CA ALA A 750 -9.02 32.01 -44.50
C ALA A 750 -8.85 33.50 -44.19
N GLN A 751 -9.95 34.20 -43.92
CA GLN A 751 -9.94 35.62 -43.52
C GLN A 751 -9.48 35.83 -42.07
N ASP A 752 -9.60 34.78 -41.26
CA ASP A 752 -9.07 34.69 -39.91
C ASP A 752 -8.48 33.30 -39.66
N ASP A 753 -7.86 33.11 -38.50
CA ASP A 753 -7.40 31.80 -38.06
C ASP A 753 -8.60 30.87 -37.78
N MET A 754 -8.60 29.69 -38.39
CA MET A 754 -9.72 28.76 -38.37
C MET A 754 -9.28 27.45 -37.74
N THR A 755 -9.90 27.04 -36.64
CA THR A 755 -9.57 25.78 -35.97
C THR A 755 -10.81 25.05 -35.50
N VAL A 756 -10.82 23.72 -35.68
CA VAL A 756 -11.86 22.80 -35.22
C VAL A 756 -11.20 21.68 -34.43
N LEU A 757 -11.69 21.43 -33.21
CA LEU A 757 -11.30 20.31 -32.36
C LEU A 757 -12.52 19.45 -32.07
N ALA A 758 -12.53 18.21 -32.56
CA ALA A 758 -13.60 17.24 -32.31
C ALA A 758 -13.10 16.11 -31.42
N VAL A 759 -13.86 15.75 -30.39
CA VAL A 759 -13.54 14.66 -29.46
C VAL A 759 -14.73 13.72 -29.35
N ARG A 760 -14.53 12.47 -29.76
CA ARG A 760 -15.53 11.40 -29.69
C ARG A 760 -15.24 10.48 -28.51
N LEU A 761 -16.22 10.31 -27.64
CA LEU A 761 -16.17 9.31 -26.58
C LEU A 761 -16.71 7.97 -27.11
N PHE A 762 -16.04 6.87 -26.80
CA PHE A 762 -16.52 5.53 -27.15
C PHE A 762 -16.28 4.55 -26.01
N SER A 763 -17.23 3.63 -25.83
CA SER A 763 -17.14 2.58 -24.83
C SER A 763 -16.03 1.61 -25.21
N ARG A 764 -15.20 1.23 -24.23
CA ARG A 764 -14.31 0.10 -24.40
C ARG A 764 -15.16 -1.15 -24.41
N THR A 765 -15.32 -1.75 -25.58
CA THR A 765 -15.91 -3.08 -25.65
C THR A 765 -14.98 -4.02 -24.89
N PRO A 766 -15.49 -4.79 -23.91
CA PRO A 766 -14.68 -5.82 -23.28
C PRO A 766 -14.18 -6.71 -24.40
N THR A 767 -12.87 -6.98 -24.45
CA THR A 767 -12.35 -8.01 -25.35
C THR A 767 -12.99 -9.33 -24.93
N THR A 768 -14.10 -9.67 -25.57
CA THR A 768 -14.75 -10.95 -25.39
C THR A 768 -13.74 -12.03 -25.72
N VAL A 769 -13.64 -12.97 -24.80
CA VAL A 769 -12.84 -14.18 -24.90
C VAL A 769 -13.41 -15.02 -26.04
N GLU A 770 -13.04 -14.72 -27.28
CA GLU A 770 -13.23 -15.61 -28.42
C GLU A 770 -11.85 -15.89 -29.05
N GLY A 771 -11.58 -17.18 -29.18
CA GLY A 771 -10.23 -17.74 -29.23
C GLY A 771 -9.46 -17.46 -30.51
N SER A 772 -8.15 -17.37 -30.33
CA SER A 772 -7.13 -17.79 -31.29
C SER A 772 -5.89 -18.22 -30.52
#